data_AF-A0A3M1E6M5-F1
#
_entry.id   AF-A0A3M1E6M5-F1
#
_cell.length_a   1.000
_cell.length_b   1.000
_cell.length_c   1.000
_cell.angle_alpha   90.00
_cell.angle_beta   90.00
_cell.angle_gamma   90.00
#
_symmetry.space_group_name_H-M   'P 1'
#
loop_
_entity.id
_entity.type
_entity.pdbx_description
1 polymer ?
#
loop_
_entity_poly.entity_id
_entity_poly.type
_entity_poly.pdbx_seq_one_letter_code
_entity_poly.pdbx_strand_id
1 'polypeptide(L)'
;MHSRNRGILILRFDPLLVRQSGLSFVAQGDLRASQFPATPTEVRLAVQHASNVRFEASRGRLLEGTVETCGALLWDRPGERIVLGNLTVRAEGDERLTIESALTDAVVAEPVFDVFGVRSSYDAERNTWTITGRIVFRAEWAETVGAPEWAGVLVGDMELELPAAALAATSSPSASMAPPADARGAFAQGRVQQEASPSLRPESITNEDAACVTSVGRPAGTTAEGSDVIVADLQSIIRYGRVGDITAYAVGTTACNIGTERASWISYTNDHPVIIQNLYRLKDGHFEQIGMSWVKHGFYAVSQSLCTPCNDPTDGSALGVGCSDPYSAALNGVQTNMSPRATVNAHTGYFPYPWNDFPPQDPTIDRRVQVHDADLDPARNANALYFMEGHYVNADDAVAGNGDNNASYRRIALIEPEPLTYTFVVRPEWSTQRGQPAVRAWADHDPEVVETDIRVPGEGLFILAAKAWAVEPGIWRYSYALQNLNSDRSARAFHVPLPPGAQVMNVYFHDIDHHSGEPFDNTDWTVAVNETGITWSTDPYDVNPNANALRFSSLFTFVFDSLAAPDPTTVTVTLFKPGFPEEVQARSIGPKLEVIDCNENGIPDNCDVSCASPDCAAPCGESADCNGNGVPDECERDCDQDGIPDQCEIEGCSPGDLSCADCNANGVPDGCEPDCDGNGIPDDCLPPGDDDGDGVDNCRDLCPQSTPGGACVCPVLDRCCWDVTLCIMDYPRENCLAEGGTPDCIERPCRQGCLLGDDDRDGDVDLHDTAVLQRCFSGEGNAATAPCRFIDDMDDDGDVDLTDYAEFQPLCQGPQ
;
A
#
# COMPACT_ATOMS: atom_id res chain seq x y z
N MET A 1 26.87 -6.11 38.86
CA MET A 1 27.22 -4.66 38.78
C MET A 1 26.64 -4.00 37.51
N HIS A 2 25.46 -4.38 37.01
CA HIS A 2 24.91 -3.86 35.73
C HIS A 2 23.57 -3.12 35.84
N SER A 3 23.07 -2.80 37.05
CA SER A 3 21.72 -2.23 37.22
C SER A 3 21.65 -0.69 37.34
N ARG A 4 22.74 0.06 37.12
CA ARG A 4 22.74 1.53 37.28
C ARG A 4 22.58 2.35 35.99
N ASN A 5 22.50 1.71 34.83
CA ASN A 5 22.41 2.40 33.53
C ASN A 5 21.11 2.13 32.75
N ARG A 6 20.12 1.43 33.34
CA ARG A 6 18.82 1.18 32.70
C ARG A 6 17.80 2.12 33.33
N GLY A 7 16.97 2.76 32.51
CA GLY A 7 15.89 3.62 32.98
C GLY A 7 14.82 2.85 33.76
N ILE A 8 13.91 3.55 34.43
CA ILE A 8 12.83 2.93 35.21
C ILE A 8 11.52 3.70 35.02
N LEU A 9 10.43 2.96 34.80
CA LEU A 9 9.07 3.45 34.86
C LEU A 9 8.47 3.10 36.22
N ILE A 10 7.86 4.08 36.88
CA ILE A 10 7.23 3.95 38.18
C ILE A 10 5.77 4.37 38.02
N LEU A 11 4.84 3.48 38.34
CA LEU A 11 3.40 3.72 38.32
C LEU A 11 2.88 3.67 39.75
N ARG A 12 2.17 4.71 40.19
CA ARG A 12 1.61 4.83 41.55
C ARG A 12 0.09 4.94 41.48
N PHE A 13 -0.62 3.94 41.98
CA PHE A 13 -2.08 3.85 41.90
C PHE A 13 -2.76 4.38 43.16
N ASP A 14 -3.97 4.96 43.01
CA ASP A 14 -4.74 5.46 44.14
C ASP A 14 -5.16 4.31 45.09
N PRO A 15 -4.75 4.33 46.38
CA PRO A 15 -5.05 3.27 47.34
C PRO A 15 -6.54 3.04 47.63
N LEU A 16 -7.42 4.01 47.34
CA LEU A 16 -8.87 3.87 47.46
C LEU A 16 -9.45 3.14 46.24
N LEU A 17 -8.97 3.45 45.04
CA LEU A 17 -9.35 2.75 43.81
C LEU A 17 -8.97 1.28 43.90
N VAL A 18 -7.72 0.98 44.29
CA VAL A 18 -7.22 -0.40 44.45
C VAL A 18 -8.08 -1.22 45.42
N ARG A 19 -8.58 -0.59 46.49
CA ARG A 19 -9.42 -1.26 47.50
C ARG A 19 -10.88 -1.45 47.08
N GLN A 20 -11.45 -0.54 46.29
CA GLN A 20 -12.85 -0.59 45.89
C GLN A 20 -13.10 -1.47 44.66
N SER A 21 -12.11 -1.59 43.78
CA SER A 21 -12.20 -2.31 42.51
C SER A 21 -11.71 -3.78 42.59
N GLY A 22 -11.06 -4.18 43.67
CA GLY A 22 -10.41 -5.50 43.78
C GLY A 22 -9.08 -5.60 43.02
N LEU A 23 -8.60 -4.50 42.44
CA LEU A 23 -7.33 -4.42 41.71
C LEU A 23 -6.14 -4.90 42.56
N SER A 24 -5.27 -5.71 41.96
CA SER A 24 -4.08 -6.29 42.58
C SER A 24 -2.94 -6.24 41.58
N PHE A 25 -1.90 -5.47 41.87
CA PHE A 25 -0.79 -5.25 40.95
C PHE A 25 0.46 -6.00 41.44
N VAL A 26 1.19 -6.66 40.53
CA VAL A 26 2.45 -7.34 40.86
C VAL A 26 3.47 -7.02 39.78
N ALA A 27 4.56 -6.33 40.13
CA ALA A 27 5.67 -6.08 39.22
C ALA A 27 6.64 -7.27 39.23
N GLN A 28 6.89 -7.88 38.07
CA GLN A 28 7.88 -8.96 37.95
C GLN A 28 9.16 -8.43 37.31
N GLY A 29 10.24 -8.36 38.10
CA GLY A 29 11.52 -7.84 37.61
C GLY A 29 12.61 -7.53 38.64
N ASP A 30 12.31 -7.51 39.95
CA ASP A 30 13.36 -7.28 40.96
C ASP A 30 13.58 -8.54 41.83
N LEU A 31 14.73 -9.20 41.60
CA LEU A 31 15.24 -10.28 42.43
C LEU A 31 15.70 -9.71 43.79
N ARG A 32 14.73 -9.39 44.67
CA ARG A 32 14.83 -9.34 46.17
C ARG A 32 13.58 -8.68 46.76
N ALA A 33 12.44 -9.37 46.82
CA ALA A 33 11.35 -8.93 47.70
C ALA A 33 10.41 -10.09 48.11
N SER A 34 10.97 -11.16 48.65
CA SER A 34 10.19 -12.11 49.45
C SER A 34 9.86 -11.50 50.81
N GLN A 35 8.91 -10.55 50.89
CA GLN A 35 8.20 -10.11 52.12
C GLN A 35 7.51 -8.75 51.88
N PHE A 36 6.26 -8.72 51.42
CA PHE A 36 5.30 -7.69 51.86
C PHE A 36 3.87 -8.26 51.79
N PRO A 37 3.06 -8.13 52.86
CA PRO A 37 1.61 -8.25 52.80
C PRO A 37 0.99 -6.88 52.44
N ALA A 38 -0.17 -6.90 51.77
CA ALA A 38 -0.98 -5.77 51.26
C ALA A 38 -0.64 -5.32 49.81
N THR A 39 -1.70 -5.13 49.03
CA THR A 39 -1.72 -4.70 47.61
C THR A 39 -0.75 -3.53 47.37
N PRO A 40 0.32 -3.71 46.56
CA PRO A 40 1.25 -2.62 46.32
C PRO A 40 0.58 -1.56 45.45
N THR A 41 0.54 -0.33 45.97
CA THR A 41 0.05 0.86 45.25
C THR A 41 1.14 1.51 44.40
N GLU A 42 2.33 0.92 44.33
CA GLU A 42 3.44 1.38 43.50
C GLU A 42 4.05 0.18 42.75
N VAL A 43 4.23 0.33 41.45
CA VAL A 43 4.82 -0.64 40.52
C VAL A 43 6.04 -0.02 39.86
N ARG A 44 7.15 -0.75 39.81
CA ARG A 44 8.41 -0.32 39.22
C ARG A 44 8.81 -1.29 38.11
N LEU A 45 8.96 -0.78 36.90
CA LEU A 45 9.26 -1.53 35.69
C LEU A 45 10.57 -1.04 35.08
N ALA A 46 11.48 -1.96 34.76
CA ALA A 46 12.76 -1.59 34.17
C ALA A 46 12.57 -1.27 32.69
N VAL A 47 13.12 -0.14 32.24
CA VAL A 47 13.14 0.23 30.82
C VAL A 47 14.10 -0.70 30.08
N GLN A 48 13.62 -1.35 29.02
CA GLN A 48 14.41 -2.21 28.14
C GLN A 48 14.95 -1.45 26.94
N HIS A 49 14.09 -0.65 26.32
CA HIS A 49 14.41 0.05 25.08
C HIS A 49 13.77 1.44 25.06
N ALA A 50 14.47 2.40 24.47
CA ALA A 50 13.98 3.76 24.26
C ALA A 50 14.41 4.22 22.86
N SER A 51 13.44 4.51 21.99
CA SER A 51 13.67 4.87 20.59
C SER A 51 13.05 6.22 20.26
N ASN A 52 13.74 6.97 19.39
CA ASN A 52 13.29 8.27 18.87
C ASN A 52 12.89 9.30 19.94
N VAL A 53 13.43 9.18 21.16
CA VAL A 53 13.11 10.08 22.26
C VAL A 53 13.79 11.44 22.03
N ARG A 54 12.99 12.47 21.76
CA ARG A 54 13.48 13.83 21.51
C ARG A 54 12.93 14.83 22.54
N PHE A 55 13.82 15.70 23.00
CA PHE A 55 13.47 16.80 23.91
C PHE A 55 13.69 18.17 23.25
N GLU A 56 12.78 19.11 23.51
CA GLU A 56 12.90 20.50 23.08
C GLU A 56 14.01 21.22 23.85
N ALA A 57 15.03 21.71 23.14
CA ALA A 57 16.25 22.28 23.72
C ALA A 57 16.03 23.52 24.61
N SER A 58 14.94 24.28 24.40
CA SER A 58 14.67 25.54 25.10
C SER A 58 13.89 25.37 26.42
N ARG A 59 13.17 24.26 26.58
CA ARG A 59 12.23 24.01 27.70
C ARG A 59 12.32 22.63 28.33
N GLY A 60 13.12 21.72 27.76
CA GLY A 60 13.29 20.35 28.24
C GLY A 60 12.04 19.47 28.07
N ARG A 61 11.14 19.83 27.15
CA ARG A 61 9.85 19.17 26.92
C ARG A 61 10.02 17.94 26.02
N LEU A 62 9.42 16.80 26.37
CA LEU A 62 9.38 15.61 25.50
C LEU A 62 8.51 15.90 24.26
N LEU A 63 9.07 15.71 23.06
CA LEU A 63 8.40 15.99 21.79
C LEU A 63 7.82 14.73 21.13
N GLU A 64 8.60 13.66 21.14
CA GLU A 64 8.26 12.36 20.57
C GLU A 64 9.15 11.29 21.19
N GLY A 65 8.73 10.04 21.12
CA GLY A 65 9.54 8.90 21.55
C GLY A 65 8.73 7.72 22.06
N THR A 66 9.35 6.55 22.01
CA THR A 66 8.78 5.30 22.51
C THR A 66 9.71 4.71 23.56
N VAL A 67 9.15 4.31 24.72
CA VAL A 67 9.89 3.70 25.82
C VAL A 67 9.22 2.41 26.25
N GLU A 68 9.92 1.30 26.02
CA GLU A 68 9.44 -0.04 26.29
C GLU A 68 9.98 -0.53 27.64
N THR A 69 9.10 -1.11 28.45
CA THR A 69 9.44 -1.59 29.79
C THR A 69 9.23 -3.10 29.91
N CYS A 70 9.92 -3.71 30.87
CA CYS A 70 9.76 -5.12 31.18
C CYS A 70 9.07 -5.31 32.53
N GLY A 71 8.12 -6.24 32.52
CA GLY A 71 7.23 -6.61 33.60
C GLY A 71 5.78 -6.52 33.15
N ALA A 72 4.86 -6.92 34.03
CA ALA A 72 3.43 -6.91 33.75
C ALA A 72 2.66 -6.22 34.89
N LEU A 73 1.48 -5.70 34.59
CA LEU A 73 0.45 -5.40 35.57
C LEU A 73 -0.59 -6.51 35.51
N LEU A 74 -0.85 -7.13 36.66
CA LEU A 74 -1.95 -8.07 36.79
C LEU A 74 -3.21 -7.31 37.21
N TRP A 75 -4.36 -7.82 36.79
CA TRP A 75 -5.66 -7.36 37.24
C TRP A 75 -6.53 -8.56 37.55
N ASP A 76 -6.80 -8.76 38.84
CA ASP A 76 -7.73 -9.77 39.32
C ASP A 76 -9.15 -9.23 39.46
N ARG A 77 -10.11 -9.81 38.71
CA ARG A 77 -11.55 -9.64 38.92
C ARG A 77 -12.17 -10.96 39.41
N PRO A 78 -13.37 -10.95 40.02
CA PRO A 78 -14.06 -12.18 40.38
C PRO A 78 -14.34 -13.04 39.13
N GLY A 79 -13.55 -14.10 38.93
CA GLY A 79 -13.71 -15.05 37.82
C GLY A 79 -12.80 -14.82 36.61
N GLU A 80 -11.99 -13.75 36.59
CA GLU A 80 -11.18 -13.38 35.43
C GLU A 80 -9.89 -12.67 35.87
N ARG A 81 -8.75 -12.99 35.24
CA ARG A 81 -7.47 -12.30 35.44
C ARG A 81 -6.99 -11.72 34.12
N ILE A 82 -6.79 -10.41 34.08
CA ILE A 82 -6.23 -9.71 32.93
C ILE A 82 -4.75 -9.44 33.20
N VAL A 83 -3.90 -9.68 32.20
CA VAL A 83 -2.47 -9.43 32.26
C VAL A 83 -2.11 -8.37 31.23
N LEU A 84 -1.61 -7.24 31.72
CA LEU A 84 -1.09 -6.14 30.90
C LEU A 84 0.43 -6.26 30.85
N GLY A 85 0.95 -6.92 29.83
CA GLY A 85 2.37 -7.16 29.63
C GLY A 85 3.05 -6.08 28.79
N ASN A 86 4.36 -5.94 28.95
CA ASN A 86 5.25 -5.17 28.05
C ASN A 86 4.77 -3.74 27.84
N LEU A 87 4.55 -3.01 28.94
CA LEU A 87 4.04 -1.65 28.87
C LEU A 87 4.98 -0.75 28.07
N THR A 88 4.40 -0.07 27.09
CA THR A 88 5.08 0.85 26.18
C THR A 88 4.55 2.25 26.41
N VAL A 89 5.44 3.18 26.76
CA VAL A 89 5.12 4.59 26.88
C VAL A 89 5.37 5.25 25.54
N ARG A 90 4.34 5.84 24.93
CA ARG A 90 4.44 6.49 23.62
C ARG A 90 4.09 7.97 23.74
N ALA A 91 4.93 8.82 23.15
CA ALA A 91 4.68 10.25 23.02
C ALA A 91 4.38 10.57 21.55
N GLU A 92 3.16 11.04 21.31
CA GLU A 92 2.70 11.55 20.01
C GLU A 92 2.59 13.07 20.15
N GLY A 93 3.05 13.83 19.14
CA GLY A 93 3.20 15.29 19.22
C GLY A 93 2.00 16.03 19.84
N ASP A 94 2.29 17.15 20.53
CA ASP A 94 1.37 17.97 21.36
C ASP A 94 1.01 17.43 22.76
N GLU A 95 2.02 17.06 23.56
CA GLU A 95 1.90 16.74 25.00
C GLU A 95 1.03 15.51 25.33
N ARG A 96 0.63 14.73 24.32
CA ARG A 96 -0.15 13.51 24.49
C ARG A 96 0.78 12.33 24.70
N LEU A 97 0.68 11.73 25.89
CA LEU A 97 1.45 10.55 26.25
C LEU A 97 0.48 9.41 26.59
N THR A 98 0.69 8.26 25.99
CA THR A 98 -0.10 7.05 26.20
C THR A 98 0.76 5.96 26.82
N ILE A 99 0.12 5.08 27.58
CA ILE A 99 0.71 3.82 28.04
C ILE A 99 -0.06 2.69 27.37
N GLU A 100 0.63 2.00 26.48
CA GLU A 100 0.13 0.89 25.69
C GLU A 100 0.53 -0.44 26.34
N SER A 101 -0.31 -1.45 26.20
CA SER A 101 -0.01 -2.81 26.65
C SER A 101 -0.36 -3.81 25.55
N ALA A 102 0.50 -4.80 25.36
CA ALA A 102 0.06 -6.04 24.74
C ALA A 102 -0.72 -6.82 25.81
N LEU A 103 -2.01 -7.07 25.58
CA LEU A 103 -2.69 -8.13 26.32
C LEU A 103 -1.97 -9.45 26.01
N THR A 104 -1.92 -10.40 26.94
CA THR A 104 -1.10 -11.61 26.81
C THR A 104 -1.37 -12.48 25.57
N ASP A 105 -2.42 -12.21 24.81
CA ASP A 105 -2.79 -12.90 23.56
C ASP A 105 -3.03 -11.93 22.36
N ALA A 106 -2.67 -10.64 22.48
CA ALA A 106 -2.87 -9.62 21.44
C ALA A 106 -1.54 -9.25 20.75
N VAL A 107 -1.56 -9.26 19.41
CA VAL A 107 -0.40 -8.99 18.54
C VAL A 107 -0.10 -7.48 18.39
N VAL A 108 -1.03 -6.61 18.81
CA VAL A 108 -0.89 -5.14 18.74
C VAL A 108 -1.00 -4.57 20.16
N ALA A 109 -0.06 -3.69 20.53
CA ALA A 109 -0.12 -2.98 21.80
C ALA A 109 -1.24 -1.94 21.74
N GLU A 110 -2.23 -2.05 22.63
CA GLU A 110 -3.35 -1.13 22.68
C GLU A 110 -3.13 -0.07 23.76
N PRO A 111 -3.54 1.19 23.54
CA PRO A 111 -3.44 2.25 24.54
C PRO A 111 -4.41 1.98 25.69
N VAL A 112 -3.87 1.57 26.84
CA VAL A 112 -4.64 1.28 28.06
C VAL A 112 -4.89 2.57 28.85
N PHE A 113 -3.89 3.44 28.89
CA PHE A 113 -3.95 4.67 29.66
C PHE A 113 -3.57 5.91 28.85
N ASP A 114 -4.30 6.98 29.07
CA ASP A 114 -3.89 8.34 28.68
C ASP A 114 -3.19 9.02 29.86
N VAL A 115 -2.17 9.82 29.57
CA VAL A 115 -1.38 10.53 30.57
C VAL A 115 -1.52 12.04 30.40
N PHE A 116 -1.97 12.69 31.48
CA PHE A 116 -2.25 14.12 31.55
C PHE A 116 -1.26 14.87 32.42
N GLY A 117 -1.07 16.15 32.11
CA GLY A 117 -0.23 17.06 32.90
C GLY A 117 1.24 16.68 32.90
N VAL A 118 1.74 16.18 31.76
CA VAL A 118 3.10 15.69 31.58
C VAL A 118 4.12 16.80 31.88
N ARG A 119 5.10 16.50 32.74
CA ARG A 119 6.22 17.38 33.06
C ARG A 119 7.53 16.63 32.90
N SER A 120 8.54 17.29 32.35
CA SER A 120 9.89 16.73 32.19
C SER A 120 10.92 17.61 32.87
N SER A 121 11.96 16.99 33.44
CA SER A 121 13.09 17.69 34.06
C SER A 121 14.38 16.89 33.87
N TYR A 122 15.52 17.57 33.82
CA TYR A 122 16.83 16.94 33.68
C TYR A 122 17.71 17.22 34.90
N ASP A 123 18.22 16.16 35.54
CA ASP A 123 19.19 16.24 36.63
C ASP A 123 20.61 16.06 36.06
N ALA A 124 21.37 17.16 36.02
CA ALA A 124 22.73 17.18 35.47
C ALA A 124 23.76 16.43 36.35
N GLU A 125 23.52 16.26 37.66
CA GLU A 125 24.42 15.52 38.55
C GLU A 125 24.23 14.01 38.37
N ARG A 126 23.00 13.56 38.13
CA ARG A 126 22.66 12.16 37.88
C ARG A 126 22.70 11.77 36.40
N ASN A 127 22.75 12.76 35.51
CA ASN A 127 22.67 12.61 34.06
C ASN A 127 21.40 11.86 33.62
N THR A 128 20.25 12.24 34.19
CA THR A 128 18.96 11.53 34.04
C THR A 128 17.83 12.51 33.74
N TRP A 129 16.99 12.17 32.77
CA TRP A 129 15.71 12.81 32.51
C TRP A 129 14.61 12.14 33.35
N THR A 130 13.73 12.94 33.96
CA THR A 130 12.56 12.46 34.69
C THR A 130 11.30 13.05 34.06
N ILE A 131 10.35 12.20 33.68
CA ILE A 131 9.05 12.55 33.12
C ILE A 131 7.95 12.12 34.09
N THR A 132 7.02 13.00 34.45
CA THR A 132 5.92 12.70 35.37
C THR A 132 4.58 13.08 34.77
N GLY A 133 3.51 12.34 35.09
CA GLY A 133 2.15 12.66 34.63
C GLY A 133 1.08 11.90 35.42
N ARG A 134 -0.18 12.23 35.19
CA ARG A 134 -1.36 11.57 35.79
C ARG A 134 -1.98 10.59 34.80
N ILE A 135 -2.31 9.40 35.26
CA ILE A 135 -2.77 8.29 34.41
C ILE A 135 -4.29 8.14 34.56
N VAL A 136 -5.03 8.09 33.45
CA VAL A 136 -6.46 7.75 33.42
C VAL A 136 -6.71 6.58 32.48
N PHE A 137 -7.76 5.79 32.70
CA PHE A 137 -8.17 4.77 31.74
C PHE A 137 -8.70 5.39 30.44
N ARG A 138 -8.24 4.84 29.31
CA ARG A 138 -8.77 5.22 28.01
C ARG A 138 -10.18 4.66 27.83
N ALA A 139 -11.08 5.48 27.29
CA ALA A 139 -12.50 5.13 27.15
C ALA A 139 -12.71 3.87 26.31
N GLU A 140 -12.06 3.81 25.15
CA GLU A 140 -12.12 2.68 24.22
C GLU A 140 -11.68 1.37 24.89
N TRP A 141 -10.58 1.40 25.66
CA TRP A 141 -10.09 0.22 26.38
C TRP A 141 -11.05 -0.23 27.49
N ALA A 142 -11.63 0.71 28.23
CA ALA A 142 -12.60 0.43 29.29
C ALA A 142 -13.85 -0.26 28.73
N GLU A 143 -14.29 0.12 27.52
CA GLU A 143 -15.36 -0.56 26.80
C GLU A 143 -14.97 -1.98 26.37
N THR A 144 -13.77 -2.16 25.80
CA THR A 144 -13.25 -3.47 25.37
C THR A 144 -13.22 -4.49 26.50
N VAL A 145 -12.86 -4.08 27.71
CA VAL A 145 -12.80 -4.99 28.87
C VAL A 145 -14.12 -5.10 29.64
N GLY A 146 -15.21 -4.61 29.05
CA GLY A 146 -16.57 -4.70 29.60
C GLY A 146 -16.76 -3.91 30.90
N ALA A 147 -16.03 -2.81 31.07
CA ALA A 147 -16.10 -1.94 32.24
C ALA A 147 -16.18 -0.45 31.84
N PRO A 148 -17.22 -0.04 31.08
CA PRO A 148 -17.35 1.31 30.54
C PRO A 148 -17.41 2.40 31.62
N GLU A 149 -17.77 2.05 32.86
CA GLU A 149 -17.74 2.96 34.00
C GLU A 149 -16.33 3.44 34.38
N TRP A 150 -15.28 2.81 33.82
CA TRP A 150 -13.89 3.21 34.04
C TRP A 150 -13.35 4.19 33.00
N ALA A 151 -14.10 4.45 31.92
CA ALA A 151 -13.71 5.40 30.91
C ALA A 151 -13.39 6.78 31.52
N GLY A 152 -12.16 7.26 31.36
CA GLY A 152 -11.70 8.55 31.85
C GLY A 152 -11.47 8.64 33.37
N VAL A 153 -11.53 7.53 34.11
CA VAL A 153 -11.28 7.52 35.56
C VAL A 153 -9.78 7.68 35.84
N LEU A 154 -9.44 8.61 36.74
CA LEU A 154 -8.07 8.81 37.23
C LEU A 154 -7.64 7.62 38.10
N VAL A 155 -6.55 6.95 37.69
CA VAL A 155 -6.07 5.73 38.33
C VAL A 155 -4.81 5.93 39.16
N GLY A 156 -4.01 6.95 38.84
CA GLY A 156 -2.73 7.15 39.50
C GLY A 156 -1.81 8.16 38.83
N ASP A 157 -0.53 8.08 39.17
CA ASP A 157 0.56 8.90 38.61
C ASP A 157 1.63 8.00 37.98
N MET A 158 2.30 8.51 36.95
CA MET A 158 3.51 7.92 36.38
C MET A 158 4.74 8.78 36.65
N GLU A 159 5.89 8.14 36.77
CA GLU A 159 7.22 8.74 36.78
C GLU A 159 8.18 7.85 35.97
N LEU A 160 8.81 8.41 34.95
CA LEU A 160 9.73 7.71 34.06
C LEU A 160 11.12 8.37 34.14
N GLU A 161 12.13 7.62 34.58
CA GLU A 161 13.51 8.05 34.67
C GLU A 161 14.35 7.44 33.52
N LEU A 162 15.01 8.27 32.73
CA LEU A 162 15.83 7.89 31.57
C LEU A 162 17.26 8.46 31.68
N PRO A 163 18.29 7.62 31.90
CA PRO A 163 19.68 8.07 31.85
C PRO A 163 20.05 8.58 30.45
N ALA A 164 20.81 9.66 30.32
CA ALA A 164 21.18 10.20 29.01
C ALA A 164 21.97 9.21 28.14
N ALA A 165 22.69 8.26 28.76
CA ALA A 165 23.37 7.17 28.05
C ALA A 165 22.40 6.20 27.35
N ALA A 166 21.17 6.04 27.84
CA ALA A 166 20.13 5.22 27.21
C ALA A 166 19.56 5.90 25.96
N LEU A 167 19.71 7.22 25.82
CA LEU A 167 19.23 8.01 24.68
C LEU A 167 20.25 8.07 23.53
N ALA A 168 21.53 7.78 23.77
CA ALA A 168 22.61 7.94 22.79
C ALA A 168 22.76 6.76 21.80
N ALA A 169 22.13 5.61 22.07
CA ALA A 169 22.27 4.39 21.26
C ALA A 169 21.51 4.42 19.92
N THR A 170 20.75 5.48 19.62
CA THR A 170 19.82 5.58 18.48
C THR A 170 20.17 6.72 17.50
N SER A 171 21.36 7.33 17.60
CA SER A 171 21.81 8.37 16.66
C SER A 171 23.12 7.98 15.96
N SER A 172 23.10 7.88 14.62
CA SER A 172 24.32 8.04 13.80
C SER A 172 24.63 9.54 13.69
N PRO A 173 25.89 9.98 13.83
CA PRO A 173 26.18 11.38 14.12
C PRO A 173 26.33 12.23 12.86
N SER A 174 25.70 13.41 12.88
CA SER A 174 26.35 14.63 12.41
C SER A 174 26.31 15.67 13.53
N ALA A 175 27.51 16.18 13.84
CA ALA A 175 27.90 17.24 14.79
C ALA A 175 28.43 16.80 16.18
N SER A 176 29.72 17.12 16.35
CA SER A 176 30.69 17.00 17.45
C SER A 176 30.22 16.99 18.90
N MET A 177 30.85 16.14 19.73
CA MET A 177 31.92 16.51 20.69
C MET A 177 32.37 15.26 21.50
N ALA A 178 33.67 14.93 21.44
CA ALA A 178 34.38 14.05 22.41
C ALA A 178 35.21 14.94 23.35
N PRO A 179 35.58 14.57 24.61
CA PRO A 179 36.59 13.53 24.96
C PRO A 179 36.42 12.90 26.40
N PRO A 180 37.42 12.26 27.08
CA PRO A 180 38.42 11.23 26.71
C PRO A 180 38.33 9.90 27.54
N ALA A 181 39.21 8.95 27.20
CA ALA A 181 39.31 7.53 27.63
C ALA A 181 39.71 7.21 29.09
N ASP A 182 39.39 5.97 29.57
CA ASP A 182 40.37 5.05 30.20
C ASP A 182 39.85 3.60 30.53
N ALA A 183 40.50 2.61 29.90
CA ALA A 183 41.12 1.37 30.41
C ALA A 183 40.44 0.30 31.35
N ARG A 184 40.55 -0.99 30.91
CA ARG A 184 40.96 -2.27 31.60
C ARG A 184 39.93 -3.38 31.97
N GLY A 185 40.08 -4.54 31.29
CA GLY A 185 40.15 -5.95 31.81
C GLY A 185 38.89 -6.62 32.38
N ALA A 186 38.67 -7.95 32.47
CA ALA A 186 39.25 -9.19 31.95
C ALA A 186 38.46 -10.39 32.60
N PHE A 187 38.22 -11.51 31.90
CA PHE A 187 37.93 -12.91 32.40
C PHE A 187 36.62 -13.15 33.24
N ALA A 188 35.95 -14.32 33.33
CA ALA A 188 36.13 -15.72 32.91
C ALA A 188 34.79 -16.51 32.99
N GLN A 189 34.82 -17.76 32.50
CA GLN A 189 33.80 -18.80 32.30
C GLN A 189 33.10 -19.39 33.56
N GLY A 190 31.95 -20.05 33.35
CA GLY A 190 31.38 -21.04 34.27
C GLY A 190 30.13 -21.78 33.72
N ARG A 191 30.21 -23.11 33.61
CA ARG A 191 29.26 -24.11 33.06
C ARG A 191 28.48 -24.81 34.20
N VAL A 192 27.34 -25.48 33.93
CA VAL A 192 26.78 -26.76 34.52
C VAL A 192 25.27 -26.87 34.13
N GLN A 193 24.85 -27.75 33.20
CA GLN A 193 24.31 -29.14 33.28
C GLN A 193 22.87 -29.34 33.84
N GLN A 194 21.91 -29.55 32.91
CA GLN A 194 21.07 -30.73 32.61
C GLN A 194 20.60 -31.71 33.73
N GLU A 195 19.29 -32.00 33.80
CA GLU A 195 18.67 -33.37 33.76
C GLU A 195 17.11 -33.33 33.80
N ALA A 196 16.46 -34.44 33.38
CA ALA A 196 15.14 -34.50 32.72
C ALA A 196 14.00 -35.25 33.48
N SER A 197 12.74 -34.88 33.14
CA SER A 197 11.44 -35.64 32.99
C SER A 197 10.96 -36.73 33.98
N PRO A 198 9.68 -37.21 33.96
CA PRO A 198 8.36 -36.60 33.68
C PRO A 198 7.23 -37.01 34.70
N SER A 199 6.06 -36.33 34.73
CA SER A 199 4.70 -36.95 34.85
C SER A 199 3.55 -35.92 34.87
N LEU A 200 2.37 -36.34 34.37
CA LEU A 200 1.21 -35.56 33.92
C LEU A 200 0.17 -35.13 34.99
N ARG A 201 -0.28 -33.86 34.86
CA ARG A 201 -1.52 -33.15 35.29
C ARG A 201 -1.71 -32.77 36.77
N PRO A 202 -2.39 -31.64 37.12
CA PRO A 202 -2.86 -30.49 36.33
C PRO A 202 -2.08 -29.20 36.70
N GLU A 203 -1.47 -28.50 35.75
CA GLU A 203 -0.55 -27.40 36.07
C GLU A 203 -1.25 -26.06 36.28
N SER A 204 -1.08 -25.56 37.51
CA SER A 204 -0.92 -24.15 37.84
C SER A 204 0.21 -23.53 37.02
N ILE A 205 -0.04 -22.35 36.44
CA ILE A 205 0.92 -21.42 35.81
C ILE A 205 2.26 -21.46 36.56
N THR A 206 3.34 -21.84 35.88
CA THR A 206 4.71 -21.82 36.42
C THR A 206 5.53 -20.70 35.79
N ASN A 207 6.73 -20.44 36.32
CA ASN A 207 7.59 -19.27 36.04
C ASN A 207 8.06 -19.07 34.58
N GLU A 208 7.57 -19.84 33.61
CA GLU A 208 7.89 -19.65 32.18
C GLU A 208 6.96 -18.62 31.51
N ASP A 209 5.76 -18.38 32.04
CA ASP A 209 4.78 -17.43 31.50
C ASP A 209 5.10 -15.95 31.80
N ALA A 210 6.29 -15.64 32.34
CA ALA A 210 6.69 -14.29 32.76
C ALA A 210 8.20 -14.01 32.64
N ALA A 211 8.86 -14.61 31.64
CA ALA A 211 10.19 -14.17 31.22
C ALA A 211 10.07 -12.92 30.32
N CYS A 212 11.03 -12.01 30.44
CA CYS A 212 11.14 -10.77 29.68
C CYS A 212 11.19 -11.11 28.17
N VAL A 213 10.04 -11.07 27.48
CA VAL A 213 9.99 -11.15 26.02
C VAL A 213 10.52 -9.80 25.53
N THR A 214 11.77 -9.79 25.08
CA THR A 214 12.29 -8.65 24.35
C THR A 214 11.48 -8.51 23.08
N SER A 215 10.71 -7.43 22.98
CA SER A 215 10.33 -6.80 21.73
C SER A 215 11.59 -6.73 20.86
N VAL A 216 11.64 -7.57 19.83
CA VAL A 216 12.63 -7.41 18.77
C VAL A 216 12.10 -6.30 17.88
N GLY A 217 12.45 -5.06 18.21
CA GLY A 217 12.50 -4.01 17.21
C GLY A 217 13.41 -4.52 16.10
N ARG A 218 12.84 -4.76 14.91
CA ARG A 218 13.51 -5.36 13.74
C ARG A 218 14.85 -4.65 13.51
N PRO A 219 15.99 -5.26 13.87
CA PRO A 219 17.24 -4.90 13.25
C PRO A 219 17.17 -5.50 11.84
N ALA A 220 17.96 -4.97 10.92
CA ALA A 220 18.27 -5.76 9.74
C ALA A 220 18.93 -7.08 10.22
N GLY A 221 18.17 -8.19 10.15
CA GLY A 221 18.65 -9.55 10.34
C GLY A 221 18.46 -10.21 11.73
N THR A 222 17.22 -10.36 12.21
CA THR A 222 16.89 -11.36 13.25
C THR A 222 16.08 -12.49 12.65
N THR A 223 16.62 -13.70 12.69
CA THR A 223 15.99 -14.96 12.27
C THR A 223 14.80 -15.29 13.16
N ALA A 224 13.69 -15.73 12.58
CA ALA A 224 12.51 -16.15 13.34
C ALA A 224 12.82 -17.37 14.22
N GLU A 225 12.21 -17.44 15.41
CA GLU A 225 12.34 -18.59 16.31
C GLU A 225 11.59 -19.80 15.70
N GLY A 226 12.16 -21.00 15.85
CA GLY A 226 11.62 -22.22 15.23
C GLY A 226 12.03 -22.41 13.77
N SER A 227 11.29 -23.24 13.03
CA SER A 227 11.50 -23.41 11.58
C SER A 227 10.85 -22.25 10.81
N ASP A 228 11.49 -21.79 9.73
CA ASP A 228 10.95 -20.71 8.88
C ASP A 228 11.38 -20.98 7.43
N VAL A 229 10.46 -21.53 6.64
CA VAL A 229 10.66 -22.03 5.27
C VAL A 229 10.06 -21.04 4.28
N ILE A 230 10.94 -20.27 3.64
CA ILE A 230 10.57 -19.33 2.59
C ILE A 230 10.84 -19.90 1.20
N VAL A 231 10.18 -19.31 0.19
CA VAL A 231 10.56 -19.48 -1.22
C VAL A 231 11.63 -18.45 -1.57
N ALA A 232 12.88 -18.88 -1.72
CA ALA A 232 13.99 -17.99 -1.99
C ALA A 232 14.21 -17.66 -3.48
N ASP A 233 13.81 -18.56 -4.38
CA ASP A 233 13.91 -18.32 -5.82
C ASP A 233 12.87 -19.12 -6.60
N LEU A 234 12.41 -18.52 -7.70
CA LEU A 234 11.59 -19.14 -8.73
C LEU A 234 12.43 -19.22 -10.01
N GLN A 235 13.29 -20.23 -10.08
CA GLN A 235 14.46 -20.23 -10.96
C GLN A 235 14.18 -20.64 -12.42
N SER A 236 13.03 -21.26 -12.71
CA SER A 236 12.73 -21.77 -14.05
C SER A 236 11.24 -22.02 -14.24
N ILE A 237 10.77 -22.03 -15.50
CA ILE A 237 9.40 -22.40 -15.85
C ILE A 237 9.45 -23.39 -17.00
N ILE A 238 8.59 -24.41 -16.96
CA ILE A 238 8.41 -25.37 -18.04
C ILE A 238 6.96 -25.36 -18.48
N ARG A 239 6.76 -25.35 -19.79
CA ARG A 239 5.49 -25.64 -20.45
C ARG A 239 5.42 -27.13 -20.79
N TYR A 240 4.41 -27.84 -20.30
CA TYR A 240 4.23 -29.27 -20.57
C TYR A 240 3.47 -29.54 -21.87
N GLY A 241 2.60 -28.62 -22.28
CA GLY A 241 1.79 -28.75 -23.48
C GLY A 241 0.43 -28.11 -23.30
N ARG A 242 -0.46 -28.41 -24.24
CA ARG A 242 -1.79 -27.81 -24.37
C ARG A 242 -2.81 -28.89 -24.68
N VAL A 243 -3.96 -28.84 -24.04
CA VAL A 243 -5.11 -29.71 -24.31
C VAL A 243 -6.35 -28.83 -24.32
N GLY A 244 -7.15 -28.90 -25.39
CA GLY A 244 -8.28 -27.98 -25.55
C GLY A 244 -7.79 -26.54 -25.66
N ASP A 245 -8.26 -25.67 -24.80
CA ASP A 245 -7.86 -24.26 -24.62
C ASP A 245 -7.01 -24.04 -23.35
N ILE A 246 -6.54 -25.11 -22.72
CA ILE A 246 -5.73 -25.05 -21.50
C ILE A 246 -4.27 -25.34 -21.83
N THR A 247 -3.37 -24.47 -21.39
CA THR A 247 -1.92 -24.68 -21.44
C THR A 247 -1.39 -24.94 -20.03
N ALA A 248 -0.54 -25.98 -19.88
CA ALA A 248 -0.04 -26.41 -18.58
C ALA A 248 1.42 -26.02 -18.32
N TYR A 249 1.68 -25.54 -17.11
CA TYR A 249 2.99 -25.07 -16.65
C TYR A 249 3.40 -25.68 -15.31
N ALA A 250 4.70 -25.56 -15.01
CA ALA A 250 5.25 -25.71 -13.67
C ALA A 250 6.44 -24.75 -13.50
N VAL A 251 6.68 -24.32 -12.26
CA VAL A 251 7.79 -23.47 -11.85
C VAL A 251 8.75 -24.22 -10.96
N GLY A 252 10.05 -24.00 -11.17
CA GLY A 252 11.08 -24.47 -10.27
C GLY A 252 11.12 -23.57 -9.05
N THR A 253 11.20 -24.17 -7.86
CA THR A 253 11.26 -23.45 -6.60
C THR A 253 12.56 -23.77 -5.89
N THR A 254 13.08 -22.82 -5.12
CA THR A 254 14.16 -23.08 -4.15
C THR A 254 13.69 -22.63 -2.77
N ALA A 255 13.55 -23.59 -1.86
CA ALA A 255 13.21 -23.30 -0.47
C ALA A 255 14.46 -22.90 0.31
N CYS A 256 14.25 -22.11 1.36
CA CYS A 256 15.29 -21.74 2.33
C CYS A 256 14.72 -21.83 3.73
N ASN A 257 15.47 -22.44 4.64
CA ASN A 257 15.14 -22.37 6.06
C ASN A 257 15.92 -21.21 6.70
N ILE A 258 15.24 -20.09 6.97
CA ILE A 258 15.84 -18.88 7.56
C ILE A 258 15.58 -18.78 9.07
N GLY A 259 15.00 -19.81 9.67
CA GLY A 259 14.67 -19.89 11.08
C GLY A 259 15.87 -20.29 11.95
N THR A 260 15.58 -20.70 13.19
CA THR A 260 16.58 -21.19 14.15
C THR A 260 16.58 -22.70 14.33
N GLU A 261 15.57 -23.40 13.80
CA GLU A 261 15.43 -24.86 13.90
C GLU A 261 15.28 -25.51 12.52
N ARG A 262 15.52 -26.83 12.43
CA ARG A 262 15.40 -27.58 11.18
C ARG A 262 13.94 -27.88 10.86
N ALA A 263 13.56 -27.70 9.60
CA ALA A 263 12.24 -28.09 9.11
C ALA A 263 12.25 -29.53 8.57
N SER A 264 11.23 -30.32 8.87
CA SER A 264 11.11 -31.72 8.46
C SER A 264 10.86 -31.89 6.96
N TRP A 265 11.47 -32.91 6.37
CA TRP A 265 11.42 -33.23 4.93
C TRP A 265 11.37 -34.73 4.67
N ILE A 266 10.61 -35.45 5.50
CA ILE A 266 10.60 -36.91 5.53
C ILE A 266 9.69 -37.45 4.42
N SER A 267 10.27 -38.11 3.42
CA SER A 267 9.49 -38.77 2.37
C SER A 267 8.54 -39.83 2.92
N TYR A 268 7.39 -40.00 2.26
CA TYR A 268 6.38 -41.01 2.60
C TYR A 268 5.74 -40.86 3.99
N THR A 269 5.70 -39.64 4.53
CA THR A 269 4.94 -39.28 5.73
C THR A 269 4.13 -38.00 5.46
N ASN A 270 3.55 -37.40 6.49
CA ASN A 270 3.00 -36.05 6.43
C ASN A 270 3.95 -35.00 7.03
N ASP A 271 5.22 -35.37 7.29
CA ASP A 271 6.25 -34.54 7.92
C ASP A 271 7.20 -33.98 6.86
N HIS A 272 6.63 -33.33 5.85
CA HIS A 272 7.34 -32.66 4.76
C HIS A 272 6.47 -31.54 4.19
N PRO A 273 7.03 -30.53 3.53
CA PRO A 273 6.22 -29.45 2.99
C PRO A 273 5.44 -29.86 1.74
N VAL A 274 4.29 -29.22 1.56
CA VAL A 274 3.60 -29.19 0.27
C VAL A 274 3.88 -27.88 -0.45
N ILE A 275 3.99 -27.95 -1.76
CA ILE A 275 4.46 -26.86 -2.62
C ILE A 275 3.38 -26.53 -3.63
N ILE A 276 2.92 -25.29 -3.59
CA ILE A 276 1.85 -24.75 -4.41
C ILE A 276 2.46 -23.84 -5.47
N GLN A 277 1.85 -23.84 -6.66
CA GLN A 277 2.25 -23.02 -7.79
C GLN A 277 1.02 -22.30 -8.33
N ASN A 278 1.13 -20.98 -8.51
CA ASN A 278 0.06 -20.14 -9.03
C ASN A 278 0.61 -19.21 -10.11
N LEU A 279 -0.28 -18.75 -11.00
CA LEU A 279 0.04 -17.80 -12.05
C LEU A 279 -0.98 -16.66 -12.04
N TYR A 280 -0.49 -15.43 -12.11
CA TYR A 280 -1.28 -14.21 -12.00
C TYR A 280 -1.05 -13.30 -13.21
N ARG A 281 -2.06 -12.48 -13.48
CA ARG A 281 -2.04 -11.43 -14.50
C ARG A 281 -2.41 -10.10 -13.86
N LEU A 282 -1.66 -9.05 -14.18
CA LEU A 282 -2.05 -7.66 -13.97
C LEU A 282 -2.36 -7.03 -15.33
N LYS A 283 -3.61 -6.60 -15.53
CA LYS A 283 -4.08 -6.01 -16.79
C LYS A 283 -5.17 -4.98 -16.48
N ASP A 284 -5.10 -3.81 -17.11
CA ASP A 284 -6.12 -2.75 -17.02
C ASP A 284 -6.49 -2.35 -15.57
N GLY A 285 -5.53 -2.43 -14.63
CA GLY A 285 -5.76 -2.13 -13.21
C GLY A 285 -6.42 -3.28 -12.42
N HIS A 286 -6.48 -4.49 -12.98
CA HIS A 286 -7.01 -5.70 -12.34
C HIS A 286 -5.90 -6.72 -12.11
N PHE A 287 -5.74 -7.17 -10.87
CA PHE A 287 -4.80 -8.21 -10.49
C PHE A 287 -5.53 -9.53 -10.25
N GLU A 288 -5.33 -10.51 -11.12
CA GLU A 288 -6.14 -11.72 -11.20
C GLU A 288 -5.29 -12.98 -11.12
N GLN A 289 -5.79 -14.01 -10.43
CA GLN A 289 -5.24 -15.35 -10.54
C GLN A 289 -5.82 -16.06 -11.77
N ILE A 290 -4.95 -16.45 -12.69
CA ILE A 290 -5.35 -17.11 -13.95
C ILE A 290 -4.84 -18.55 -14.04
N GLY A 291 -4.09 -19.01 -13.04
CA GLY A 291 -3.65 -20.39 -12.97
C GLY A 291 -3.38 -20.87 -11.55
N MET A 292 -3.70 -22.15 -11.33
CA MET A 292 -3.42 -22.86 -10.10
C MET A 292 -2.97 -24.29 -10.39
N SER A 293 -2.12 -24.85 -9.54
CA SER A 293 -1.81 -26.29 -9.53
C SER A 293 -2.44 -27.01 -8.33
N TRP A 294 -2.43 -28.34 -8.33
CA TRP A 294 -2.44 -29.13 -7.10
C TRP A 294 -1.18 -28.90 -6.26
N VAL A 295 -1.10 -29.49 -5.07
CA VAL A 295 0.10 -29.36 -4.22
C VAL A 295 1.11 -30.45 -4.54
N LYS A 296 2.39 -30.11 -4.69
CA LYS A 296 3.50 -31.07 -4.84
C LYS A 296 4.08 -31.43 -3.49
N HIS A 297 4.38 -32.70 -3.26
CA HIS A 297 4.99 -33.16 -2.01
C HIS A 297 6.53 -33.07 -2.01
N GLY A 298 7.11 -32.50 -0.96
CA GLY A 298 8.52 -32.64 -0.61
C GLY A 298 8.90 -34.11 -0.42
N PHE A 299 10.16 -34.45 -0.72
CA PHE A 299 10.64 -35.83 -0.56
C PHE A 299 12.11 -35.94 -0.15
N TYR A 300 12.91 -34.91 -0.45
CA TYR A 300 14.32 -34.88 -0.08
C TYR A 300 14.81 -33.43 -0.10
N ALA A 301 15.37 -32.96 1.01
CA ALA A 301 15.95 -31.62 1.09
C ALA A 301 17.46 -31.68 0.80
N VAL A 302 17.92 -31.10 -0.29
CA VAL A 302 19.36 -30.92 -0.47
C VAL A 302 19.87 -29.76 0.39
N SER A 303 21.13 -29.82 0.80
CA SER A 303 21.77 -28.81 1.66
C SER A 303 22.63 -27.83 0.84
N GLN A 304 22.00 -27.03 -0.02
CA GLN A 304 22.70 -25.99 -0.81
C GLN A 304 22.79 -24.66 -0.05
N SER A 305 23.49 -23.69 -0.63
CA SER A 305 23.86 -22.42 0.03
C SER A 305 23.29 -21.17 -0.66
N LEU A 306 22.08 -21.23 -1.22
CA LEU A 306 21.49 -20.09 -1.93
C LEU A 306 21.13 -18.92 -1.00
N CYS A 307 20.54 -19.21 0.17
CA CYS A 307 20.15 -18.17 1.14
C CYS A 307 21.38 -17.66 1.88
N THR A 308 22.10 -18.57 2.52
CA THR A 308 23.35 -18.31 3.24
C THR A 308 24.29 -19.50 3.04
N PRO A 309 25.59 -19.38 3.38
CA PRO A 309 26.46 -20.55 3.48
C PRO A 309 25.83 -21.60 4.39
N CYS A 310 25.49 -22.77 3.83
CA CYS A 310 24.85 -23.84 4.58
C CYS A 310 25.84 -24.47 5.54
N ASN A 311 25.67 -24.15 6.83
CA ASN A 311 26.51 -24.66 7.91
C ASN A 311 25.84 -25.80 8.70
N ASP A 312 24.58 -26.11 8.37
CA ASP A 312 23.79 -27.17 9.00
C ASP A 312 23.32 -28.23 7.98
N PRO A 313 24.22 -28.91 7.26
CA PRO A 313 23.81 -29.90 6.27
C PRO A 313 23.11 -31.10 6.91
N THR A 314 22.13 -31.65 6.21
CA THR A 314 21.32 -32.80 6.63
C THR A 314 21.52 -33.99 5.68
N ASP A 315 20.92 -35.14 6.03
CA ASP A 315 20.91 -36.34 5.18
C ASP A 315 19.77 -36.33 4.14
N GLY A 316 19.00 -35.25 4.11
CA GLY A 316 17.84 -35.03 3.24
C GLY A 316 16.49 -35.23 3.89
N SER A 317 16.43 -35.73 5.13
CA SER A 317 15.17 -35.86 5.88
C SER A 317 14.69 -34.57 6.54
N ALA A 318 15.46 -33.48 6.43
CA ALA A 318 15.15 -32.17 6.99
C ALA A 318 15.87 -31.08 6.19
N LEU A 319 15.33 -29.87 6.13
CA LEU A 319 16.00 -28.68 5.62
C LEU A 319 16.74 -27.99 6.77
N GLY A 320 18.07 -28.00 6.69
CA GLY A 320 18.96 -27.43 7.69
C GLY A 320 18.86 -25.90 7.81
N VAL A 321 19.21 -25.37 8.97
CA VAL A 321 19.19 -23.91 9.21
C VAL A 321 20.16 -23.19 8.28
N GLY A 322 19.66 -22.17 7.59
CA GLY A 322 20.39 -21.37 6.60
C GLY A 322 20.64 -22.07 5.25
N CYS A 323 20.22 -23.34 5.12
CA CYS A 323 20.40 -24.14 3.91
C CYS A 323 19.23 -23.98 2.94
N SER A 324 19.48 -24.29 1.67
CA SER A 324 18.49 -24.19 0.60
C SER A 324 18.28 -25.50 -0.15
N ASP A 325 17.03 -25.75 -0.57
CA ASP A 325 16.62 -26.93 -1.35
C ASP A 325 15.95 -26.53 -2.68
N PRO A 326 16.63 -26.67 -3.84
CA PRO A 326 16.00 -26.48 -5.15
C PRO A 326 15.24 -27.71 -5.66
N TYR A 327 14.00 -27.48 -6.10
CA TYR A 327 13.26 -28.34 -7.00
C TYR A 327 13.12 -27.72 -8.39
N SER A 328 13.54 -28.44 -9.43
CA SER A 328 13.32 -27.99 -10.81
C SER A 328 11.82 -27.91 -11.16
N ALA A 329 11.48 -27.08 -12.16
CA ALA A 329 10.12 -27.04 -12.71
C ALA A 329 9.61 -28.42 -13.14
N ALA A 330 10.50 -29.26 -13.69
CA ALA A 330 10.17 -30.62 -14.12
C ALA A 330 9.75 -31.52 -12.95
N LEU A 331 10.39 -31.38 -11.78
CA LEU A 331 10.05 -32.11 -10.55
C LEU A 331 8.75 -31.60 -9.94
N ASN A 332 8.54 -30.28 -9.97
CA ASN A 332 7.34 -29.65 -9.43
C ASN A 332 6.08 -29.92 -10.28
N GLY A 333 6.24 -30.30 -11.55
CA GLY A 333 5.14 -30.73 -12.43
C GLY A 333 4.94 -32.26 -12.53
N VAL A 334 5.53 -33.06 -11.64
CA VAL A 334 5.33 -34.53 -11.64
C VAL A 334 3.99 -34.88 -11.01
N GLN A 335 3.01 -35.22 -11.86
CA GLN A 335 1.61 -35.48 -11.47
C GLN A 335 1.45 -36.57 -10.41
N THR A 336 2.29 -37.61 -10.43
CA THR A 336 2.24 -38.73 -9.47
C THR A 336 2.76 -38.37 -8.08
N ASN A 337 3.33 -37.18 -7.89
CA ASN A 337 3.81 -36.67 -6.61
C ASN A 337 3.03 -35.42 -6.17
N MET A 338 1.78 -35.32 -6.61
CA MET A 338 0.88 -34.21 -6.32
C MET A 338 -0.46 -34.73 -5.78
N SER A 339 -1.06 -33.96 -4.87
CA SER A 339 -2.37 -34.24 -4.28
C SER A 339 -3.29 -33.00 -4.31
N PRO A 340 -4.61 -33.17 -4.16
CA PRO A 340 -5.55 -32.05 -4.12
C PRO A 340 -5.22 -31.06 -2.99
N ARG A 341 -5.45 -29.77 -3.23
CA ARG A 341 -5.39 -28.74 -2.18
C ARG A 341 -6.42 -29.00 -1.08
N ALA A 342 -7.56 -29.59 -1.45
CA ALA A 342 -8.70 -29.83 -0.57
C ALA A 342 -8.38 -30.57 0.75
N THR A 343 -7.30 -31.35 0.78
CA THR A 343 -6.91 -32.13 1.97
C THR A 343 -5.88 -31.45 2.86
N VAL A 344 -5.38 -30.28 2.47
CA VAL A 344 -4.35 -29.54 3.19
C VAL A 344 -4.99 -28.47 4.07
N ASN A 345 -4.64 -28.46 5.35
CA ASN A 345 -4.89 -27.32 6.23
C ASN A 345 -3.66 -26.43 6.20
N ALA A 346 -3.75 -25.30 5.50
CA ALA A 346 -2.59 -24.43 5.28
C ALA A 346 -2.14 -23.67 6.54
N HIS A 347 -3.04 -23.45 7.50
CA HIS A 347 -2.72 -22.75 8.74
C HIS A 347 -1.83 -23.59 9.66
N THR A 348 -2.11 -24.90 9.74
CA THR A 348 -1.36 -25.85 10.59
C THR A 348 -0.26 -26.60 9.84
N GLY A 349 -0.26 -26.52 8.51
CA GLY A 349 0.58 -27.33 7.64
C GLY A 349 0.22 -28.81 7.58
N TYR A 350 -0.87 -29.24 8.23
CA TYR A 350 -1.27 -30.64 8.27
C TYR A 350 -1.93 -31.08 6.96
N PHE A 351 -1.59 -32.30 6.52
CA PHE A 351 -2.30 -33.02 5.48
C PHE A 351 -2.26 -34.53 5.76
N PRO A 352 -3.28 -35.29 5.33
CA PRO A 352 -3.30 -36.75 5.52
C PRO A 352 -2.29 -37.44 4.59
N TYR A 353 -1.59 -38.44 5.12
CA TYR A 353 -0.72 -39.35 4.35
C TYR A 353 -1.03 -40.83 4.69
N PRO A 354 -1.03 -41.75 3.71
CA PRO A 354 -0.91 -41.50 2.27
C PRO A 354 -2.15 -40.74 1.75
N TRP A 355 -1.94 -39.85 0.78
CA TRP A 355 -3.05 -39.18 0.11
C TRP A 355 -3.81 -40.16 -0.80
N ASN A 356 -5.08 -39.88 -1.07
CA ASN A 356 -5.86 -40.69 -2.00
C ASN A 356 -5.34 -40.47 -3.43
N ASP A 357 -4.70 -41.50 -3.97
CA ASP A 357 -4.06 -41.44 -5.29
C ASP A 357 -5.04 -41.96 -6.36
N PHE A 358 -5.86 -41.05 -6.90
CA PHE A 358 -6.50 -41.32 -8.19
C PHE A 358 -5.40 -41.25 -9.27
N PRO A 359 -5.44 -42.03 -10.36
CA PRO A 359 -4.48 -41.86 -11.44
C PRO A 359 -4.73 -40.51 -12.15
N PRO A 360 -3.68 -39.82 -12.65
CA PRO A 360 -3.86 -38.64 -13.46
C PRO A 360 -4.72 -38.96 -14.68
N GLN A 361 -5.71 -38.12 -14.97
CA GLN A 361 -6.64 -38.37 -16.09
C GLN A 361 -6.04 -37.95 -17.43
N ASP A 362 -5.26 -36.87 -17.43
CA ASP A 362 -4.56 -36.35 -18.61
C ASP A 362 -3.05 -36.24 -18.35
N PRO A 363 -2.17 -36.81 -19.19
CA PRO A 363 -0.72 -36.81 -18.95
C PRO A 363 -0.06 -35.45 -19.18
N THR A 364 -0.78 -34.47 -19.73
CA THR A 364 -0.28 -33.15 -20.14
C THR A 364 -0.69 -32.06 -19.16
N ILE A 365 -1.97 -31.96 -18.80
CA ILE A 365 -2.48 -30.82 -18.02
C ILE A 365 -2.85 -31.14 -16.58
N ASP A 366 -3.16 -32.39 -16.26
CA ASP A 366 -3.72 -32.75 -14.95
C ASP A 366 -2.79 -32.32 -13.79
N ARG A 367 -3.33 -31.74 -12.72
CA ARG A 367 -2.62 -31.35 -11.46
C ARG A 367 -1.58 -30.23 -11.59
N ARG A 368 -1.12 -29.92 -12.80
CA ARG A 368 -0.17 -28.84 -13.09
C ARG A 368 -0.87 -27.49 -13.05
N VAL A 369 -0.11 -26.40 -13.19
CA VAL A 369 -0.69 -25.07 -13.33
C VAL A 369 -1.44 -25.02 -14.65
N GLN A 370 -2.77 -24.99 -14.60
CA GLN A 370 -3.64 -24.88 -15.77
C GLN A 370 -3.99 -23.41 -16.00
N VAL A 371 -3.81 -22.91 -17.23
CA VAL A 371 -4.15 -21.53 -17.62
C VAL A 371 -4.90 -21.59 -18.94
N HIS A 372 -6.00 -20.84 -19.05
CA HIS A 372 -6.72 -20.70 -20.31
C HIS A 372 -5.91 -19.86 -21.31
N ASP A 373 -5.90 -20.29 -22.56
CA ASP A 373 -5.25 -19.60 -23.66
C ASP A 373 -5.79 -18.17 -23.87
N ALA A 374 -7.06 -17.94 -23.53
CA ALA A 374 -7.68 -16.62 -23.59
C ALA A 374 -7.00 -15.60 -22.66
N ASP A 375 -6.42 -16.07 -21.55
CA ASP A 375 -5.70 -15.22 -20.60
C ASP A 375 -4.26 -14.92 -20.98
N LEU A 376 -3.76 -15.67 -21.96
CA LEU A 376 -2.40 -15.60 -22.47
C LEU A 376 -2.32 -14.93 -23.84
N ASP A 377 -3.43 -14.92 -24.59
CA ASP A 377 -3.50 -14.31 -25.92
C ASP A 377 -3.10 -12.83 -25.88
N PRO A 378 -1.94 -12.44 -26.46
CA PRO A 378 -1.47 -11.06 -26.43
C PRO A 378 -2.41 -10.09 -27.14
N ALA A 379 -3.22 -10.58 -28.08
CA ALA A 379 -4.22 -9.75 -28.76
C ALA A 379 -5.39 -9.37 -27.85
N ARG A 380 -5.66 -10.17 -26.82
CA ARG A 380 -6.69 -9.91 -25.81
C ARG A 380 -6.12 -9.25 -24.56
N ASN A 381 -4.83 -9.41 -24.31
CA ASN A 381 -4.16 -9.02 -23.07
C ASN A 381 -2.97 -8.10 -23.36
N ALA A 382 -3.21 -7.07 -24.18
CA ALA A 382 -2.22 -6.05 -24.45
C ALA A 382 -1.71 -5.43 -23.14
N ASN A 383 -0.40 -5.21 -23.04
CA ASN A 383 0.28 -4.65 -21.86
C ASN A 383 0.13 -5.45 -20.55
N ALA A 384 -0.44 -6.66 -20.59
CA ALA A 384 -0.58 -7.48 -19.40
C ALA A 384 0.79 -7.89 -18.84
N LEU A 385 0.91 -7.82 -17.52
CA LEU A 385 2.05 -8.33 -16.77
C LEU A 385 1.70 -9.68 -16.17
N TYR A 386 2.67 -10.61 -16.15
CA TYR A 386 2.47 -11.94 -15.62
C TYR A 386 3.42 -12.22 -14.47
N PHE A 387 2.92 -12.91 -13.45
CA PHE A 387 3.66 -13.26 -12.24
C PHE A 387 3.47 -14.72 -11.92
N MET A 388 4.56 -15.41 -11.59
CA MET A 388 4.52 -16.76 -11.04
C MET A 388 4.68 -16.67 -9.54
N GLU A 389 3.93 -17.47 -8.78
CA GLU A 389 4.10 -17.65 -7.34
C GLU A 389 4.49 -19.10 -7.04
N GLY A 390 5.41 -19.26 -6.10
CA GLY A 390 5.60 -20.50 -5.37
C GLY A 390 5.24 -20.28 -3.91
N HIS A 391 4.63 -21.28 -3.28
CA HIS A 391 4.23 -21.20 -1.87
C HIS A 391 4.48 -22.55 -1.18
N TYR A 392 5.19 -22.53 -0.06
CA TYR A 392 5.44 -23.70 0.78
C TYR A 392 4.54 -23.71 2.00
N VAL A 393 3.95 -24.85 2.31
CA VAL A 393 3.21 -25.07 3.55
C VAL A 393 3.90 -26.21 4.28
N ASN A 394 4.43 -25.93 5.47
CA ASN A 394 5.16 -26.89 6.31
C ASN A 394 4.62 -26.84 7.74
N ALA A 395 4.47 -28.01 8.38
CA ALA A 395 3.92 -28.10 9.72
C ALA A 395 4.85 -27.50 10.80
N ASP A 396 6.17 -27.69 10.70
CA ASP A 396 7.12 -27.16 11.71
C ASP A 396 7.18 -25.63 11.64
N ASP A 397 7.08 -25.08 10.43
CA ASP A 397 6.98 -23.65 10.17
C ASP A 397 5.67 -23.04 10.70
N ALA A 398 4.55 -23.70 10.40
CA ALA A 398 3.24 -23.32 10.90
C ALA A 398 3.17 -23.34 12.44
N VAL A 399 3.71 -24.38 13.08
CA VAL A 399 3.81 -24.48 14.55
C VAL A 399 4.68 -23.38 15.15
N ALA A 400 5.73 -22.96 14.43
CA ALA A 400 6.58 -21.85 14.83
C ALA A 400 5.92 -20.47 14.62
N GLY A 401 4.76 -20.40 13.95
CA GLY A 401 4.07 -19.16 13.64
C GLY A 401 4.70 -18.34 12.52
N ASN A 402 5.54 -18.98 11.68
CA ASN A 402 6.28 -18.29 10.61
C ASN A 402 5.59 -18.39 9.24
N GLY A 403 4.42 -19.04 9.17
CA GLY A 403 3.71 -19.41 7.94
C GLY A 403 3.24 -18.30 6.99
N ASP A 404 3.52 -17.03 7.29
CA ASP A 404 3.04 -15.87 6.53
C ASP A 404 4.05 -15.32 5.51
N ASN A 405 5.27 -15.83 5.51
CA ASN A 405 6.33 -15.41 4.58
C ASN A 405 6.71 -16.53 3.59
N ASN A 406 5.86 -17.54 3.44
CA ASN A 406 6.20 -18.80 2.79
C ASN A 406 5.87 -18.81 1.29
N ALA A 407 5.28 -17.72 0.79
CA ALA A 407 5.03 -17.49 -0.62
C ALA A 407 5.99 -16.45 -1.18
N SER A 408 6.31 -16.55 -2.46
CA SER A 408 7.13 -15.58 -3.17
C SER A 408 6.70 -15.51 -4.62
N TYR A 409 6.70 -14.32 -5.20
CA TYR A 409 6.45 -14.15 -6.62
C TYR A 409 7.70 -13.75 -7.41
N ARG A 410 7.58 -13.93 -8.72
CA ARG A 410 8.54 -13.43 -9.69
C ARG A 410 7.80 -13.00 -10.94
N ARG A 411 8.15 -11.82 -11.48
CA ARG A 411 7.66 -11.39 -12.79
C ARG A 411 8.22 -12.32 -13.88
N ILE A 412 7.38 -12.70 -14.82
CA ILE A 412 7.71 -13.63 -15.90
C ILE A 412 7.33 -13.02 -17.25
N ALA A 413 8.09 -13.35 -18.29
CA ALA A 413 7.80 -12.86 -19.63
C ALA A 413 7.07 -13.94 -20.40
N LEU A 414 5.90 -13.61 -20.92
CA LEU A 414 5.27 -14.41 -21.96
C LEU A 414 5.99 -14.16 -23.28
N ILE A 415 6.54 -15.21 -23.87
CA ILE A 415 7.11 -15.20 -25.21
C ILE A 415 6.34 -16.17 -26.09
N GLU A 416 6.06 -15.77 -27.32
CA GLU A 416 5.35 -16.60 -28.29
C GLU A 416 6.25 -16.84 -29.50
N PRO A 417 7.07 -17.92 -29.48
CA PRO A 417 7.91 -18.24 -30.63
C PRO A 417 7.08 -18.70 -31.85
N GLU A 418 5.87 -19.23 -31.62
CA GLU A 418 4.90 -19.67 -32.63
C GLU A 418 3.46 -19.50 -32.09
N PRO A 419 2.43 -19.30 -32.94
CA PRO A 419 1.06 -19.16 -32.49
C PRO A 419 0.59 -20.28 -31.54
N LEU A 420 -0.06 -19.90 -30.43
CA LEU A 420 -0.60 -20.80 -29.39
C LEU A 420 0.45 -21.61 -28.61
N THR A 421 1.72 -21.19 -28.65
CA THR A 421 2.78 -21.85 -27.87
C THR A 421 3.07 -21.21 -26.53
N TYR A 422 2.48 -20.04 -26.24
CA TYR A 422 2.51 -19.31 -24.95
C TYR A 422 3.58 -19.83 -23.98
N THR A 423 4.83 -19.39 -24.16
CA THR A 423 5.95 -19.90 -23.38
C THR A 423 6.38 -18.85 -22.38
N PHE A 424 6.32 -19.16 -21.09
CA PHE A 424 6.87 -18.28 -20.08
C PHE A 424 8.37 -18.48 -19.90
N VAL A 425 9.09 -17.38 -19.80
CA VAL A 425 10.52 -17.37 -19.47
C VAL A 425 10.81 -16.48 -18.28
N VAL A 426 11.76 -16.93 -17.49
CA VAL A 426 12.34 -16.17 -16.39
C VAL A 426 13.39 -15.21 -16.95
N ARG A 427 13.29 -13.94 -16.57
CA ARG A 427 14.25 -12.89 -16.94
C ARG A 427 15.26 -12.66 -15.79
N PRO A 428 16.58 -12.59 -16.07
CA PRO A 428 17.59 -12.35 -15.04
C PRO A 428 17.40 -11.03 -14.28
N GLU A 429 16.89 -9.99 -14.96
CA GLU A 429 16.65 -8.65 -14.41
C GLU A 429 15.46 -8.58 -13.45
N TRP A 430 14.58 -9.58 -13.44
CA TRP A 430 13.43 -9.65 -12.54
C TRP A 430 13.69 -10.69 -11.47
N SER A 431 14.17 -10.26 -10.31
CA SER A 431 14.41 -11.14 -9.16
C SER A 431 13.10 -11.68 -8.56
N THR A 432 13.19 -12.81 -7.87
CA THR A 432 12.12 -13.27 -6.98
C THR A 432 11.97 -12.32 -5.79
N GLN A 433 10.76 -11.87 -5.53
CA GLN A 433 10.41 -11.11 -4.33
C GLN A 433 10.17 -12.10 -3.20
N ARG A 434 11.22 -12.32 -2.40
CA ARG A 434 11.27 -13.36 -1.36
C ARG A 434 10.34 -13.03 -0.21
N GLY A 435 9.58 -14.04 0.21
CA GLY A 435 8.58 -13.94 1.27
C GLY A 435 7.40 -13.02 0.98
N GLN A 436 7.18 -12.63 -0.28
CA GLN A 436 6.07 -11.78 -0.70
C GLN A 436 5.09 -12.58 -1.57
N PRO A 437 3.83 -12.77 -1.15
CA PRO A 437 2.78 -13.35 -1.99
C PRO A 437 2.49 -12.51 -3.24
N ALA A 438 2.01 -13.13 -4.32
CA ALA A 438 1.90 -12.48 -5.62
C ALA A 438 0.93 -11.31 -5.67
N VAL A 439 -0.10 -11.26 -4.83
CA VAL A 439 -0.99 -10.09 -4.76
C VAL A 439 -0.22 -8.80 -4.52
N ARG A 440 0.93 -8.87 -3.82
CA ARG A 440 1.77 -7.72 -3.53
C ARG A 440 2.52 -7.17 -4.75
N ALA A 441 2.59 -7.96 -5.82
CA ALA A 441 3.13 -7.50 -7.09
C ALA A 441 2.32 -6.33 -7.69
N TRP A 442 1.05 -6.16 -7.26
CA TRP A 442 0.24 -5.04 -7.71
C TRP A 442 0.75 -3.72 -7.15
N ALA A 443 0.94 -3.58 -5.83
CA ALA A 443 1.47 -2.35 -5.25
C ALA A 443 2.94 -2.08 -5.59
N ASP A 444 3.72 -3.14 -5.77
CA ASP A 444 5.09 -3.06 -6.30
C ASP A 444 5.14 -2.43 -7.71
N HIS A 445 4.09 -2.63 -8.52
CA HIS A 445 3.98 -2.05 -9.86
C HIS A 445 3.29 -0.69 -9.86
N ASP A 446 2.31 -0.50 -8.98
CA ASP A 446 1.43 0.66 -8.92
C ASP A 446 1.33 1.15 -7.46
N PRO A 447 2.08 2.21 -7.09
CA PRO A 447 2.18 2.66 -5.70
C PRO A 447 0.87 3.28 -5.16
N GLU A 448 -0.15 3.48 -5.99
CA GLU A 448 -1.47 3.96 -5.56
C GLU A 448 -2.35 2.83 -4.98
N VAL A 449 -1.92 1.58 -5.10
CA VAL A 449 -2.62 0.43 -4.54
C VAL A 449 -2.48 0.43 -3.01
N VAL A 450 -3.62 0.36 -2.32
CA VAL A 450 -3.70 0.21 -0.88
C VAL A 450 -3.65 -1.28 -0.53
N GLU A 451 -2.60 -1.69 0.19
CA GLU A 451 -2.48 -3.05 0.73
C GLU A 451 -2.87 -3.10 2.20
N THR A 452 -3.55 -4.18 2.60
CA THR A 452 -3.90 -4.43 4.00
C THR A 452 -3.86 -5.92 4.31
N ASP A 453 -3.09 -6.25 5.35
CA ASP A 453 -3.01 -7.59 5.92
C ASP A 453 -4.19 -7.82 6.89
N ILE A 454 -4.93 -8.89 6.68
CA ILE A 454 -6.13 -9.24 7.44
C ILE A 454 -5.86 -10.53 8.21
N ARG A 455 -5.46 -10.39 9.47
CA ARG A 455 -5.23 -11.52 10.36
C ARG A 455 -6.56 -12.07 10.87
N VAL A 456 -6.83 -13.35 10.65
CA VAL A 456 -7.89 -14.04 11.38
C VAL A 456 -7.34 -14.50 12.74
N PRO A 457 -7.95 -14.10 13.88
CA PRO A 457 -7.47 -14.51 15.19
C PRO A 457 -7.35 -16.03 15.34
N GLY A 458 -6.19 -16.51 15.76
CA GLY A 458 -5.90 -17.94 15.94
C GLY A 458 -5.88 -18.77 14.65
N GLU A 459 -5.75 -18.10 13.50
CA GLU A 459 -5.85 -18.69 12.16
C GLU A 459 -4.83 -18.02 11.22
N GLY A 460 -5.07 -18.06 9.91
CA GLY A 460 -4.19 -17.50 8.90
C GLY A 460 -4.41 -16.04 8.52
N LEU A 461 -3.73 -15.65 7.45
CA LEU A 461 -3.66 -14.33 6.84
C LEU A 461 -4.43 -14.29 5.52
N PHE A 462 -5.23 -13.25 5.34
CA PHE A 462 -5.63 -12.76 4.03
C PHE A 462 -4.87 -11.47 3.73
N ILE A 463 -4.69 -11.17 2.44
CA ILE A 463 -4.06 -9.94 1.98
C ILE A 463 -5.02 -9.31 0.97
N LEU A 464 -5.42 -8.08 1.26
CA LEU A 464 -6.27 -7.28 0.38
C LEU A 464 -5.40 -6.23 -0.30
N ALA A 465 -5.44 -6.18 -1.62
CA ALA A 465 -4.92 -5.07 -2.42
C ALA A 465 -6.11 -4.40 -3.11
N ALA A 466 -6.17 -3.06 -3.07
CA ALA A 466 -7.28 -2.30 -3.63
C ALA A 466 -6.80 -1.02 -4.29
N LYS A 467 -7.47 -0.63 -5.39
CA LYS A 467 -7.27 0.66 -6.05
C LYS A 467 -8.60 1.23 -6.51
N ALA A 468 -8.71 2.56 -6.42
CA ALA A 468 -9.81 3.32 -7.02
C ALA A 468 -9.25 4.38 -7.97
N TRP A 469 -9.89 4.57 -9.13
CA TRP A 469 -9.50 5.60 -10.10
C TRP A 469 -10.69 6.07 -10.93
N ALA A 470 -10.63 7.31 -11.41
CA ALA A 470 -11.66 7.85 -12.30
C ALA A 470 -11.56 7.17 -13.67
N VAL A 471 -12.68 6.67 -14.18
CA VAL A 471 -12.78 6.12 -15.56
C VAL A 471 -13.38 7.13 -16.52
N GLU A 472 -14.31 7.95 -16.02
CA GLU A 472 -14.96 9.06 -16.69
C GLU A 472 -15.22 10.16 -15.63
N PRO A 473 -15.48 11.42 -16.00
CA PRO A 473 -15.85 12.46 -15.04
C PRO A 473 -17.02 11.99 -14.16
N GLY A 474 -16.82 11.97 -12.84
CA GLY A 474 -17.84 11.54 -11.88
C GLY A 474 -18.03 10.02 -11.73
N ILE A 475 -17.36 9.17 -12.52
CA ILE A 475 -17.44 7.71 -12.41
C ILE A 475 -16.09 7.15 -11.94
N TRP A 476 -16.12 6.43 -10.83
CA TRP A 476 -14.95 5.83 -10.18
C TRP A 476 -15.01 4.32 -10.26
N ARG A 477 -13.94 3.70 -10.75
CA ARG A 477 -13.75 2.25 -10.71
C ARG A 477 -13.05 1.85 -9.44
N TYR A 478 -13.61 0.84 -8.77
CA TYR A 478 -13.03 0.20 -7.60
C TYR A 478 -12.62 -1.22 -7.97
N SER A 479 -11.35 -1.57 -7.76
CA SER A 479 -10.78 -2.89 -8.03
C SER A 479 -10.16 -3.44 -6.76
N TYR A 480 -10.55 -4.65 -6.36
CA TYR A 480 -10.09 -5.34 -5.17
C TYR A 480 -9.55 -6.72 -5.54
N ALA A 481 -8.39 -7.08 -5.01
CA ALA A 481 -7.81 -8.41 -5.10
C ALA A 481 -7.60 -8.95 -3.68
N LEU A 482 -8.36 -9.98 -3.31
CA LEU A 482 -8.30 -10.60 -1.99
C LEU A 482 -7.64 -11.97 -2.11
N GLN A 483 -6.41 -12.11 -1.61
CA GLN A 483 -5.72 -13.38 -1.51
C GLN A 483 -5.92 -13.98 -0.12
N ASN A 484 -6.36 -15.24 -0.05
CA ASN A 484 -6.21 -16.03 1.17
C ASN A 484 -4.85 -16.71 1.13
N LEU A 485 -3.91 -16.30 1.97
CA LEU A 485 -2.59 -16.91 1.99
C LEU A 485 -2.67 -18.31 2.61
N ASN A 486 -3.05 -18.39 3.89
CA ASN A 486 -2.95 -19.63 4.67
C ASN A 486 -4.11 -19.87 5.67
N SER A 487 -5.20 -19.08 5.63
CA SER A 487 -6.33 -19.30 6.54
C SER A 487 -7.15 -20.51 6.11
N ASP A 488 -7.17 -21.55 6.96
CA ASP A 488 -7.98 -22.75 6.71
C ASP A 488 -9.48 -22.43 6.79
N ARG A 489 -9.86 -21.41 7.56
CA ARG A 489 -11.26 -20.97 7.66
C ARG A 489 -11.85 -20.45 6.35
N SER A 490 -11.01 -20.00 5.41
CA SER A 490 -11.43 -19.51 4.09
C SER A 490 -12.45 -18.36 4.15
N ALA A 491 -12.79 -17.73 3.02
CA ALA A 491 -13.84 -16.71 2.97
C ALA A 491 -15.00 -17.12 2.07
N ARG A 492 -16.22 -16.69 2.43
CA ARG A 492 -17.45 -16.97 1.69
C ARG A 492 -18.15 -15.73 1.16
N ALA A 493 -17.80 -14.57 1.69
CA ALA A 493 -18.34 -13.30 1.22
C ALA A 493 -17.33 -12.17 1.38
N PHE A 494 -17.42 -11.19 0.49
CA PHE A 494 -16.69 -9.94 0.53
C PHE A 494 -17.69 -8.81 0.38
N HIS A 495 -17.67 -7.86 1.31
CA HIS A 495 -18.61 -6.75 1.37
C HIS A 495 -17.87 -5.42 1.38
N VAL A 496 -18.27 -4.53 0.47
CA VAL A 496 -17.81 -3.15 0.39
C VAL A 496 -19.00 -2.25 0.71
N PRO A 497 -18.90 -1.40 1.75
CA PRO A 497 -19.99 -0.49 2.09
C PRO A 497 -20.18 0.58 1.00
N LEU A 498 -21.42 1.03 0.84
CA LEU A 498 -21.79 2.10 -0.09
C LEU A 498 -22.60 3.17 0.66
N PRO A 499 -22.53 4.45 0.26
CA PRO A 499 -23.46 5.44 0.79
C PRO A 499 -24.89 5.15 0.33
N PRO A 500 -25.92 5.55 1.10
CA PRO A 500 -27.31 5.39 0.70
C PRO A 500 -27.58 6.01 -0.67
N GLY A 501 -28.22 5.26 -1.58
CA GLY A 501 -28.52 5.72 -2.94
C GLY A 501 -27.38 5.59 -3.96
N ALA A 502 -26.21 5.09 -3.56
CA ALA A 502 -25.09 4.87 -4.49
C ALA A 502 -25.50 3.94 -5.63
N GLN A 503 -25.25 4.40 -6.86
CA GLN A 503 -25.39 3.55 -8.04
C GLN A 503 -24.12 2.72 -8.24
N VAL A 504 -24.32 1.44 -8.58
CA VAL A 504 -23.26 0.49 -8.91
C VAL A 504 -23.43 0.06 -10.36
N MET A 505 -22.36 0.16 -11.13
CA MET A 505 -22.31 -0.19 -12.54
C MET A 505 -21.13 -1.13 -12.82
N ASN A 506 -21.12 -1.75 -14.01
CA ASN A 506 -19.99 -2.52 -14.53
C ASN A 506 -19.38 -3.53 -13.53
N VAL A 507 -20.25 -4.24 -12.80
CA VAL A 507 -19.80 -5.24 -11.82
C VAL A 507 -19.10 -6.38 -12.54
N TYR A 508 -17.89 -6.67 -12.11
CA TYR A 508 -17.06 -7.76 -12.59
C TYR A 508 -16.50 -8.56 -11.41
N PHE A 509 -16.41 -9.87 -11.60
CA PHE A 509 -15.90 -10.83 -10.63
C PHE A 509 -15.03 -11.84 -11.37
N HIS A 510 -13.89 -12.19 -10.75
CA HIS A 510 -12.99 -13.20 -11.27
C HIS A 510 -12.46 -14.07 -10.14
N ASP A 511 -12.61 -15.38 -10.29
CA ASP A 511 -12.06 -16.40 -9.42
C ASP A 511 -11.17 -17.38 -10.21
N ILE A 512 -10.73 -18.44 -9.54
CA ILE A 512 -9.93 -19.49 -10.16
C ILE A 512 -10.65 -20.83 -10.05
N ASP A 513 -10.74 -21.53 -11.18
CA ASP A 513 -11.38 -22.83 -11.27
C ASP A 513 -10.55 -23.94 -10.63
N HIS A 514 -11.16 -24.67 -9.71
CA HIS A 514 -10.64 -25.95 -9.24
C HIS A 514 -10.73 -27.00 -10.36
N HIS A 515 -9.69 -27.81 -10.52
CA HIS A 515 -9.60 -28.76 -11.63
C HIS A 515 -9.08 -30.13 -11.18
N SER A 516 -8.93 -31.05 -12.14
CA SER A 516 -8.32 -32.37 -11.93
C SER A 516 -9.05 -33.27 -10.92
N GLY A 517 -10.34 -33.00 -10.66
CA GLY A 517 -11.16 -33.78 -9.74
C GLY A 517 -11.10 -33.31 -8.28
N GLU A 518 -10.67 -32.07 -8.03
CA GLU A 518 -10.97 -31.44 -6.74
C GLU A 518 -12.49 -31.41 -6.48
N PRO A 519 -12.93 -31.56 -5.22
CA PRO A 519 -14.34 -31.73 -4.89
C PRO A 519 -15.13 -30.41 -4.88
N PHE A 520 -14.47 -29.28 -5.07
CA PHE A 520 -15.04 -27.96 -4.91
C PHE A 520 -15.84 -27.54 -6.14
N ASP A 521 -16.92 -26.81 -5.89
CA ASP A 521 -17.73 -26.15 -6.89
C ASP A 521 -16.98 -24.94 -7.46
N ASN A 522 -17.10 -24.72 -8.76
CA ASN A 522 -16.54 -23.58 -9.49
C ASN A 522 -17.63 -22.56 -9.87
N THR A 523 -18.80 -22.61 -9.23
CA THR A 523 -19.84 -21.62 -9.46
C THR A 523 -19.40 -20.26 -8.91
N ASP A 524 -19.38 -19.25 -9.78
CA ASP A 524 -19.04 -17.87 -9.43
C ASP A 524 -19.86 -17.33 -8.26
N TRP A 525 -19.29 -16.39 -7.52
CA TRP A 525 -20.00 -15.71 -6.43
C TRP A 525 -21.13 -14.84 -6.97
N THR A 526 -22.27 -14.93 -6.30
CA THR A 526 -23.41 -14.08 -6.61
C THR A 526 -23.23 -12.69 -6.02
N VAL A 527 -23.64 -11.67 -6.78
CA VAL A 527 -23.58 -10.27 -6.37
C VAL A 527 -24.93 -9.82 -5.86
N ALA A 528 -24.95 -9.15 -4.72
CA ALA A 528 -26.09 -8.42 -4.19
C ALA A 528 -25.68 -6.98 -3.88
N VAL A 529 -26.47 -6.02 -4.37
CA VAL A 529 -26.34 -4.59 -4.02
C VAL A 529 -27.57 -4.20 -3.21
N ASN A 530 -27.36 -3.56 -2.07
CA ASN A 530 -28.40 -3.07 -1.19
C ASN A 530 -28.00 -1.72 -0.59
N GLU A 531 -28.86 -1.16 0.28
CA GLU A 531 -28.65 0.15 0.92
C GLU A 531 -27.37 0.20 1.79
N THR A 532 -26.84 -0.94 2.24
CA THR A 532 -25.63 -0.99 3.08
C THR A 532 -24.36 -1.23 2.28
N GLY A 533 -24.46 -1.68 1.03
CA GLY A 533 -23.30 -1.86 0.15
C GLY A 533 -23.46 -2.91 -0.94
N ILE A 534 -22.32 -3.28 -1.54
CA ILE A 534 -22.20 -4.38 -2.50
C ILE A 534 -21.53 -5.59 -1.84
N THR A 535 -22.09 -6.77 -2.05
CA THR A 535 -21.59 -8.03 -1.51
C THR A 535 -21.51 -9.08 -2.60
N TRP A 536 -20.35 -9.73 -2.71
CA TRP A 536 -20.19 -10.98 -3.44
C TRP A 536 -20.23 -12.13 -2.44
N SER A 537 -20.96 -13.20 -2.73
CA SER A 537 -21.04 -14.35 -1.82
C SER A 537 -21.35 -15.66 -2.52
N THR A 538 -20.88 -16.74 -1.89
CA THR A 538 -21.24 -18.13 -2.22
C THR A 538 -22.11 -18.75 -1.12
N ASP A 539 -22.64 -19.95 -1.35
CA ASP A 539 -23.36 -20.74 -0.35
C ASP A 539 -22.58 -20.86 0.98
N PRO A 540 -23.28 -20.83 2.13
CA PRO A 540 -22.66 -21.04 3.42
C PRO A 540 -22.22 -22.50 3.63
N TYR A 541 -21.28 -22.71 4.54
CA TYR A 541 -20.63 -24.01 4.77
C TYR A 541 -21.60 -25.12 5.18
N ASP A 542 -22.64 -24.81 5.94
CA ASP A 542 -23.66 -25.76 6.40
C ASP A 542 -24.64 -26.19 5.29
N VAL A 543 -24.72 -25.43 4.20
CA VAL A 543 -25.49 -25.76 3.00
C VAL A 543 -24.63 -26.53 2.01
N ASN A 544 -23.45 -26.03 1.71
CA ASN A 544 -22.52 -26.64 0.76
C ASN A 544 -21.07 -26.49 1.24
N PRO A 545 -20.50 -27.51 1.92
CA PRO A 545 -19.09 -27.50 2.33
C PRO A 545 -18.08 -27.41 1.18
N ASN A 546 -18.54 -27.76 -0.03
CA ASN A 546 -17.76 -27.71 -1.27
C ASN A 546 -18.03 -26.46 -2.09
N ALA A 547 -18.79 -25.48 -1.59
CA ALA A 547 -19.04 -24.23 -2.29
C ALA A 547 -17.73 -23.54 -2.69
N ASN A 548 -17.78 -22.62 -3.64
CA ASN A 548 -16.60 -21.94 -4.19
C ASN A 548 -16.00 -20.90 -3.22
N ALA A 549 -15.73 -21.26 -1.97
CA ALA A 549 -15.08 -20.38 -1.01
C ALA A 549 -13.64 -20.01 -1.43
N LEU A 550 -13.21 -18.80 -1.06
CA LEU A 550 -11.84 -18.33 -1.24
C LEU A 550 -10.90 -19.09 -0.28
N ARG A 551 -10.27 -20.14 -0.81
CA ARG A 551 -9.41 -21.09 -0.07
C ARG A 551 -7.95 -20.66 -0.08
N PHE A 552 -7.13 -21.32 0.72
CA PHE A 552 -5.72 -20.95 0.85
C PHE A 552 -4.99 -20.98 -0.50
N SER A 553 -4.01 -20.09 -0.64
CA SER A 553 -3.22 -19.91 -1.85
C SER A 553 -4.07 -19.65 -3.11
N SER A 554 -5.26 -19.04 -2.94
CA SER A 554 -6.06 -18.52 -4.04
C SER A 554 -6.44 -17.05 -3.84
N LEU A 555 -6.81 -16.39 -4.92
CA LEU A 555 -7.12 -14.96 -5.00
C LEU A 555 -8.36 -14.74 -5.84
N PHE A 556 -9.31 -13.97 -5.31
CA PHE A 556 -10.49 -13.50 -6.06
C PHE A 556 -10.41 -12.00 -6.29
N THR A 557 -10.94 -11.56 -7.44
CA THR A 557 -10.94 -10.16 -7.88
C THR A 557 -12.38 -9.65 -7.95
N PHE A 558 -12.62 -8.48 -7.38
CA PHE A 558 -13.93 -7.83 -7.32
C PHE A 558 -13.81 -6.43 -7.90
N VAL A 559 -14.67 -6.10 -8.86
CA VAL A 559 -14.63 -4.81 -9.55
C VAL A 559 -16.03 -4.27 -9.71
N PHE A 560 -16.20 -2.97 -9.51
CA PHE A 560 -17.41 -2.25 -9.87
C PHE A 560 -17.10 -0.77 -10.08
N ASP A 561 -18.00 -0.08 -10.77
CA ASP A 561 -17.98 1.36 -10.94
C ASP A 561 -19.05 2.00 -10.07
N SER A 562 -18.78 3.18 -9.50
CA SER A 562 -19.74 3.97 -8.73
C SER A 562 -19.57 5.46 -8.98
N LEU A 563 -20.66 6.21 -8.79
CA LEU A 563 -20.64 7.68 -8.83
C LEU A 563 -20.04 8.30 -7.56
N ALA A 564 -20.04 7.55 -6.45
CA ALA A 564 -19.43 8.01 -5.22
C ALA A 564 -17.90 7.99 -5.34
N ALA A 565 -17.27 9.12 -5.06
CA ALA A 565 -15.82 9.30 -5.07
C ALA A 565 -15.13 8.44 -4.00
N PRO A 566 -13.84 8.10 -4.17
CA PRO A 566 -13.13 7.22 -3.26
C PRO A 566 -12.74 7.92 -1.96
N ASP A 567 -12.88 7.21 -0.84
CA ASP A 567 -12.49 7.62 0.50
C ASP A 567 -11.99 6.38 1.28
N PRO A 568 -11.16 6.54 2.35
CA PRO A 568 -10.80 5.42 3.20
C PRO A 568 -12.05 4.76 3.80
N THR A 569 -12.16 3.45 3.66
CA THR A 569 -13.31 2.68 4.13
C THR A 569 -12.89 1.44 4.90
N THR A 570 -13.86 0.75 5.49
CA THR A 570 -13.67 -0.57 6.10
C THR A 570 -14.50 -1.59 5.33
N VAL A 571 -13.84 -2.58 4.74
CA VAL A 571 -14.49 -3.71 4.06
C VAL A 571 -14.61 -4.90 5.00
N THR A 572 -15.57 -5.78 4.74
CA THR A 572 -15.83 -6.97 5.56
C THR A 572 -15.59 -8.24 4.75
N VAL A 573 -14.82 -9.16 5.33
CA VAL A 573 -14.62 -10.52 4.82
C VAL A 573 -15.33 -11.50 5.74
N THR A 574 -16.38 -12.16 5.25
CA THR A 574 -17.09 -13.18 6.02
C THR A 574 -16.43 -14.53 5.83
N LEU A 575 -16.08 -15.21 6.93
CA LEU A 575 -15.34 -16.47 6.90
C LEU A 575 -16.23 -17.65 6.52
N PHE A 576 -15.69 -18.64 5.82
CA PHE A 576 -16.49 -19.75 5.31
C PHE A 576 -16.73 -20.83 6.38
N LYS A 577 -15.66 -21.42 6.91
CA LYS A 577 -15.77 -22.46 7.95
C LYS A 577 -16.24 -21.83 9.28
N PRO A 578 -17.10 -22.51 10.04
CA PRO A 578 -17.63 -22.00 11.30
C PRO A 578 -16.52 -21.75 12.33
N GLY A 579 -16.70 -20.75 13.18
CA GLY A 579 -15.74 -20.35 14.21
C GLY A 579 -15.92 -18.88 14.60
N PHE A 580 -15.25 -18.45 15.67
CA PHE A 580 -15.22 -17.04 16.08
C PHE A 580 -13.85 -16.42 15.73
N PRO A 581 -13.80 -15.21 15.15
CA PRO A 581 -14.96 -14.39 14.73
C PRO A 581 -15.62 -14.95 13.46
N GLU A 582 -16.88 -14.60 13.17
CA GLU A 582 -17.55 -15.07 11.93
C GLU A 582 -17.13 -14.27 10.69
N GLU A 583 -16.58 -13.08 10.92
CA GLU A 583 -16.10 -12.16 9.91
C GLU A 583 -14.89 -11.38 10.45
N VAL A 584 -14.12 -10.81 9.54
CA VAL A 584 -13.00 -9.92 9.84
C VAL A 584 -13.13 -8.67 8.98
N GLN A 585 -12.61 -7.56 9.50
CA GLN A 585 -12.67 -6.25 8.84
C GLN A 585 -11.28 -5.79 8.45
N ALA A 586 -11.22 -5.01 7.37
CA ALA A 586 -9.97 -4.47 6.85
C ALA A 586 -10.16 -3.03 6.40
N ARG A 587 -9.18 -2.17 6.71
CA ARG A 587 -9.10 -0.84 6.09
C ARG A 587 -8.80 -1.02 4.60
N SER A 588 -9.41 -0.20 3.78
CA SER A 588 -9.22 -0.19 2.34
C SER A 588 -9.61 1.18 1.76
N ILE A 589 -9.66 1.28 0.44
CA ILE A 589 -10.32 2.37 -0.27
C ILE A 589 -11.71 1.88 -0.75
N GLY A 590 -12.71 2.75 -0.71
CA GLY A 590 -14.03 2.45 -1.27
C GLY A 590 -14.85 3.72 -1.44
N PRO A 591 -16.12 3.59 -1.86
CA PRO A 591 -17.00 4.73 -2.02
C PRO A 591 -17.15 5.52 -0.72
N LYS A 592 -17.05 6.85 -0.82
CA LYS A 592 -17.22 7.77 0.32
C LYS A 592 -18.52 7.47 1.05
N LEU A 593 -18.42 7.15 2.34
CA LEU A 593 -19.55 6.71 3.18
C LEU A 593 -20.24 7.83 3.94
N GLU A 594 -19.62 9.02 3.97
CA GLU A 594 -20.31 10.18 4.52
C GLU A 594 -21.60 10.39 3.73
N VAL A 595 -22.62 10.74 4.49
CA VAL A 595 -23.77 11.46 3.97
C VAL A 595 -23.24 12.53 3.01
N ILE A 596 -23.52 12.39 1.72
CA ILE A 596 -23.26 13.47 0.77
C ILE A 596 -24.15 14.61 1.26
N ASP A 597 -23.54 15.71 1.70
CA ASP A 597 -24.18 16.97 2.16
C ASP A 597 -23.37 18.07 1.49
N CYS A 598 -23.61 18.21 0.20
CA CYS A 598 -22.79 19.01 -0.70
C CYS A 598 -22.87 20.52 -0.40
N ASN A 599 -23.98 20.98 0.19
CA ASN A 599 -24.21 22.35 0.60
C ASN A 599 -23.90 22.61 2.09
N GLU A 600 -23.38 21.59 2.80
CA GLU A 600 -22.98 21.61 4.21
C GLU A 600 -24.09 22.11 5.17
N ASN A 601 -25.36 21.88 4.82
CA ASN A 601 -26.49 22.38 5.61
C ASN A 601 -26.87 21.43 6.78
N GLY A 602 -26.20 20.29 6.89
CA GLY A 602 -26.41 19.26 7.90
C GLY A 602 -27.51 18.25 7.55
N ILE A 603 -28.02 18.28 6.31
CA ILE A 603 -29.02 17.36 5.77
C ILE A 603 -28.36 16.59 4.61
N PRO A 604 -28.41 15.25 4.60
CA PRO A 604 -28.03 14.46 3.43
C PRO A 604 -28.66 14.94 2.13
N ASP A 605 -27.94 15.05 1.03
CA ASP A 605 -28.41 15.38 -0.33
C ASP A 605 -29.70 14.63 -0.69
N ASN A 606 -29.73 13.32 -0.45
CA ASN A 606 -30.92 12.51 -0.73
C ASN A 606 -32.14 12.89 0.14
N CYS A 607 -31.90 13.39 1.35
CA CYS A 607 -32.90 13.95 2.25
C CYS A 607 -33.15 15.44 2.02
N ASP A 608 -32.21 16.14 1.41
CA ASP A 608 -32.28 17.55 1.09
C ASP A 608 -33.16 17.76 -0.14
N VAL A 609 -33.01 16.89 -1.15
CA VAL A 609 -33.88 16.80 -2.32
C VAL A 609 -35.27 16.28 -1.96
N SER A 610 -35.39 15.30 -1.05
CA SER A 610 -36.67 14.65 -0.77
C SER A 610 -36.81 14.04 0.62
N CYS A 611 -37.92 14.35 1.29
CA CYS A 611 -38.35 13.65 2.51
C CYS A 611 -38.90 12.23 2.26
N ALA A 612 -38.91 11.73 1.02
CA ALA A 612 -39.53 10.44 0.71
C ALA A 612 -38.71 9.23 1.18
N SER A 613 -37.42 9.41 1.46
CA SER A 613 -36.56 8.33 1.92
C SER A 613 -36.87 7.95 3.39
N PRO A 614 -36.90 6.66 3.75
CA PRO A 614 -37.26 6.19 5.10
C PRO A 614 -36.38 6.74 6.22
N ASP A 615 -35.14 7.12 5.88
CA ASP A 615 -34.12 7.59 6.82
C ASP A 615 -34.08 9.12 6.94
N CYS A 616 -34.94 9.84 6.22
CA CYS A 616 -35.00 11.29 6.27
C CYS A 616 -35.89 11.78 7.41
N ALA A 617 -35.29 12.52 8.35
CA ALA A 617 -35.99 13.20 9.42
C ALA A 617 -36.01 14.71 9.16
N ALA A 618 -37.16 15.36 9.33
CA ALA A 618 -37.28 16.80 9.11
C ALA A 618 -36.32 17.62 10.00
N PRO A 619 -35.68 18.69 9.47
CA PRO A 619 -35.89 19.30 8.15
C PRO A 619 -35.34 18.46 6.98
N CYS A 620 -36.08 18.42 5.86
CA CYS A 620 -35.77 17.66 4.64
C CYS A 620 -36.58 18.25 3.46
N GLY A 621 -36.17 17.98 2.22
CA GLY A 621 -36.84 18.50 1.02
C GLY A 621 -36.71 20.01 0.85
N GLU A 622 -35.57 20.59 1.25
CA GLU A 622 -35.31 22.03 1.18
C GLU A 622 -34.64 22.42 -0.16
N SER A 623 -33.90 21.50 -0.80
CA SER A 623 -33.27 21.71 -2.10
C SER A 623 -34.05 21.14 -3.29
N ALA A 624 -33.83 21.73 -4.46
CA ALA A 624 -34.38 21.25 -5.73
C ALA A 624 -33.44 20.22 -6.39
N ASP A 625 -34.01 19.35 -7.23
CA ASP A 625 -33.31 18.37 -8.07
C ASP A 625 -34.08 18.30 -9.40
N CYS A 626 -33.69 19.12 -10.34
CA CYS A 626 -34.43 19.31 -11.59
C CYS A 626 -34.25 18.15 -12.58
N ASN A 627 -33.11 17.43 -12.53
CA ASN A 627 -32.80 16.31 -13.42
C ASN A 627 -33.07 14.93 -12.78
N GLY A 628 -33.38 14.87 -11.48
CA GLY A 628 -33.73 13.67 -10.73
C GLY A 628 -32.55 12.75 -10.42
N ASN A 629 -31.32 13.28 -10.40
CA ASN A 629 -30.10 12.50 -10.17
C ASN A 629 -29.82 12.23 -8.66
N GLY A 630 -30.56 12.88 -7.76
CA GLY A 630 -30.42 12.76 -6.31
C GLY A 630 -29.37 13.70 -5.67
N VAL A 631 -28.85 14.65 -6.43
CA VAL A 631 -27.95 15.74 -5.99
C VAL A 631 -28.74 17.06 -6.00
N PRO A 632 -28.65 17.89 -4.97
CA PRO A 632 -29.20 19.25 -4.98
C PRO A 632 -28.68 20.11 -6.13
N ASP A 633 -29.57 20.85 -6.80
CA ASP A 633 -29.25 21.76 -7.92
C ASP A 633 -28.09 22.72 -7.57
N GLU A 634 -28.09 23.27 -6.36
CA GLU A 634 -27.04 24.19 -5.85
C GLU A 634 -25.63 23.59 -5.73
N CYS A 635 -25.52 22.27 -5.87
CA CYS A 635 -24.27 21.51 -5.84
C CYS A 635 -23.86 20.97 -7.21
N GLU A 636 -24.67 21.21 -8.23
CA GLU A 636 -24.36 20.86 -9.59
C GLU A 636 -23.54 21.97 -10.27
N ARG A 637 -23.07 21.68 -11.49
CA ARG A 637 -22.32 22.63 -12.28
C ARG A 637 -23.27 23.72 -12.79
N ASP A 638 -22.92 24.96 -12.51
CA ASP A 638 -23.62 26.17 -12.94
C ASP A 638 -22.55 27.14 -13.48
N CYS A 639 -22.41 27.16 -14.80
CA CYS A 639 -21.34 27.86 -15.49
C CYS A 639 -21.52 29.39 -15.52
N ASP A 640 -22.76 29.89 -15.54
CA ASP A 640 -23.09 31.31 -15.58
C ASP A 640 -23.55 31.89 -14.22
N GLN A 641 -23.69 31.02 -13.22
CA GLN A 641 -24.05 31.31 -11.83
C GLN A 641 -25.45 31.92 -11.68
N ASP A 642 -26.39 31.51 -12.52
CA ASP A 642 -27.77 31.99 -12.48
C ASP A 642 -28.64 31.25 -11.45
N GLY A 643 -28.13 30.15 -10.89
CA GLY A 643 -28.78 29.30 -9.90
C GLY A 643 -29.58 28.13 -10.48
N ILE A 644 -29.47 27.88 -11.78
CA ILE A 644 -30.00 26.69 -12.47
C ILE A 644 -28.80 25.87 -12.97
N PRO A 645 -28.72 24.56 -12.68
CA PRO A 645 -27.64 23.72 -13.19
C PRO A 645 -27.61 23.67 -14.72
N ASP A 646 -26.41 23.61 -15.28
CA ASP A 646 -26.12 23.47 -16.72
C ASP A 646 -27.06 22.44 -17.38
N GLN A 647 -27.16 21.25 -16.79
CA GLN A 647 -27.98 20.15 -17.32
C GLN A 647 -29.48 20.49 -17.33
N CYS A 648 -29.95 21.22 -16.33
CA CYS A 648 -31.35 21.59 -16.21
C CYS A 648 -31.73 22.76 -17.09
N GLU A 649 -30.80 23.68 -17.33
CA GLU A 649 -30.96 24.71 -18.36
C GLU A 649 -31.11 24.07 -19.74
N ILE A 650 -30.25 23.11 -20.07
CA ILE A 650 -30.29 22.39 -21.36
C ILE A 650 -31.61 21.61 -21.52
N GLU A 651 -32.04 20.87 -20.49
CA GLU A 651 -33.30 20.11 -20.53
C GLU A 651 -34.54 21.02 -20.59
N GLY A 652 -34.49 22.19 -19.93
CA GLY A 652 -35.51 23.22 -19.96
C GLY A 652 -35.49 24.11 -21.20
N CYS A 653 -34.50 23.94 -22.07
CA CYS A 653 -34.19 24.92 -23.09
C CYS A 653 -35.29 25.04 -24.16
N SER A 654 -35.69 26.27 -24.44
CA SER A 654 -36.67 26.55 -25.49
C SER A 654 -36.03 26.40 -26.88
N PRO A 655 -36.71 25.79 -27.87
CA PRO A 655 -36.14 25.63 -29.20
C PRO A 655 -35.70 26.97 -29.82
N GLY A 656 -34.40 27.11 -30.05
CA GLY A 656 -33.78 28.30 -30.64
C GLY A 656 -33.31 29.35 -29.64
N ASP A 657 -33.34 29.05 -28.34
CA ASP A 657 -32.64 29.84 -27.33
C ASP A 657 -31.18 29.37 -27.23
N LEU A 658 -30.24 30.26 -27.54
CA LEU A 658 -28.83 29.93 -27.65
C LEU A 658 -28.09 30.07 -26.31
N SER A 659 -28.72 30.64 -25.27
CA SER A 659 -28.07 30.70 -23.96
C SER A 659 -28.06 29.35 -23.25
N CYS A 660 -29.09 28.52 -23.48
CA CYS A 660 -29.27 27.22 -22.84
C CYS A 660 -29.17 26.02 -23.80
N ALA A 661 -28.95 26.25 -25.10
CA ALA A 661 -28.80 25.17 -26.06
C ALA A 661 -27.51 24.39 -25.76
N ASP A 662 -27.42 23.13 -26.21
CA ASP A 662 -26.18 22.37 -26.20
C ASP A 662 -26.04 21.74 -27.59
N CYS A 663 -25.43 22.49 -28.50
CA CYS A 663 -25.37 22.15 -29.90
C CYS A 663 -24.46 20.92 -30.17
N ASN A 664 -23.45 20.72 -29.31
CA ASN A 664 -22.34 19.78 -29.48
C ASN A 664 -22.50 18.58 -28.54
N ALA A 665 -23.53 18.61 -27.69
CA ALA A 665 -23.92 17.59 -26.72
C ALA A 665 -22.82 17.30 -25.69
N ASN A 666 -22.05 18.32 -25.29
CA ASN A 666 -20.97 18.17 -24.32
C ASN A 666 -21.42 18.41 -22.86
N GLY A 667 -22.68 18.78 -22.65
CA GLY A 667 -23.27 19.01 -21.34
C GLY A 667 -22.99 20.39 -20.73
N VAL A 668 -22.45 21.33 -21.51
CA VAL A 668 -22.30 22.75 -21.13
C VAL A 668 -23.24 23.58 -22.02
N PRO A 669 -24.05 24.49 -21.44
CA PRO A 669 -24.85 25.41 -22.24
C PRO A 669 -23.99 26.22 -23.20
N ASP A 670 -24.44 26.37 -24.45
CA ASP A 670 -23.83 27.16 -25.51
C ASP A 670 -23.49 28.58 -25.01
N GLY A 671 -24.34 29.17 -24.16
CA GLY A 671 -24.10 30.50 -23.56
C GLY A 671 -22.85 30.59 -22.67
N CYS A 672 -22.34 29.46 -22.19
CA CYS A 672 -21.14 29.33 -21.37
C CYS A 672 -19.90 28.87 -22.13
N GLU A 673 -20.05 28.64 -23.44
CA GLU A 673 -18.95 28.26 -24.30
C GLU A 673 -18.33 29.47 -25.01
N PRO A 674 -17.08 29.35 -25.49
CA PRO A 674 -16.45 30.41 -26.27
C PRO A 674 -17.22 30.66 -27.58
N ASP A 675 -17.77 31.87 -27.73
CA ASP A 675 -18.35 32.42 -28.96
C ASP A 675 -17.47 33.60 -29.40
N CYS A 676 -16.50 33.32 -30.27
CA CYS A 676 -15.50 34.31 -30.60
C CYS A 676 -16.02 35.36 -31.60
N ASP A 677 -16.92 35.00 -32.52
CA ASP A 677 -17.47 35.95 -33.49
C ASP A 677 -18.70 36.72 -32.96
N GLY A 678 -19.15 36.38 -31.74
CA GLY A 678 -20.22 37.07 -31.01
C GLY A 678 -21.58 36.92 -31.68
N ASN A 679 -21.75 35.86 -32.49
CA ASN A 679 -22.98 35.62 -33.25
C ASN A 679 -24.08 34.94 -32.40
N GLY A 680 -23.74 34.54 -31.17
CA GLY A 680 -24.58 33.82 -30.23
C GLY A 680 -24.46 32.30 -30.34
N ILE A 681 -23.58 31.76 -31.17
CA ILE A 681 -23.36 30.32 -31.39
C ILE A 681 -21.89 30.02 -31.08
N PRO A 682 -21.59 29.10 -30.16
CA PRO A 682 -20.23 28.71 -29.83
C PRO A 682 -19.40 28.23 -31.01
N ASP A 683 -18.09 28.44 -30.93
CA ASP A 683 -17.12 28.07 -31.97
C ASP A 683 -17.17 26.55 -32.28
N ASP A 684 -17.48 25.72 -31.28
CA ASP A 684 -17.58 24.26 -31.40
C ASP A 684 -18.89 23.81 -32.11
N CYS A 685 -19.93 24.64 -32.09
CA CYS A 685 -21.19 24.42 -32.80
C CYS A 685 -21.10 24.82 -34.28
N LEU A 686 -20.43 25.94 -34.52
CA LEU A 686 -20.26 26.54 -35.82
C LEU A 686 -18.86 27.13 -35.86
N PRO A 687 -17.91 26.49 -36.56
CA PRO A 687 -16.58 27.02 -36.72
C PRO A 687 -16.66 28.46 -37.25
N PRO A 688 -15.96 29.43 -36.63
CA PRO A 688 -15.91 30.80 -37.14
C PRO A 688 -15.46 30.76 -38.61
N GLY A 689 -15.91 31.74 -39.40
CA GLY A 689 -15.47 31.86 -40.79
C GLY A 689 -13.93 31.86 -40.89
N ASP A 690 -13.41 31.37 -42.00
CA ASP A 690 -12.02 31.53 -42.42
C ASP A 690 -12.08 32.36 -43.71
N ASP A 691 -12.07 33.68 -43.55
CA ASP A 691 -12.39 34.64 -44.62
C ASP A 691 -11.31 34.67 -45.71
N ASP A 692 -10.08 34.29 -45.38
CA ASP A 692 -8.96 34.32 -46.30
C ASP A 692 -8.43 32.92 -46.69
N GLY A 693 -8.92 31.86 -46.04
CA GLY A 693 -8.74 30.47 -46.43
C GLY A 693 -7.36 29.92 -46.09
N ASP A 694 -6.70 30.46 -45.07
CA ASP A 694 -5.35 30.06 -44.66
C ASP A 694 -5.34 28.87 -43.68
N GLY A 695 -6.52 28.44 -43.23
CA GLY A 695 -6.71 27.30 -42.34
C GLY A 695 -6.69 27.67 -40.85
N VAL A 696 -6.60 28.96 -40.51
CA VAL A 696 -6.83 29.50 -39.17
C VAL A 696 -8.19 30.20 -39.19
N ASP A 697 -9.06 29.90 -38.22
CA ASP A 697 -10.34 30.59 -38.11
C ASP A 697 -10.13 32.10 -37.85
N ASN A 698 -11.02 32.97 -38.35
CA ASN A 698 -10.91 34.44 -38.24
C ASN A 698 -10.68 34.97 -36.81
N CYS A 699 -10.99 34.12 -35.83
CA CYS A 699 -10.96 34.35 -34.41
C CYS A 699 -9.58 34.11 -33.79
N ARG A 700 -8.84 33.15 -34.34
CA ARG A 700 -7.44 32.85 -34.04
C ARG A 700 -6.51 33.41 -35.12
N ASP A 701 -7.05 33.92 -36.21
CA ASP A 701 -6.35 34.56 -37.30
C ASP A 701 -6.15 36.06 -36.98
N LEU A 702 -4.89 36.42 -36.82
CA LEU A 702 -4.45 37.79 -36.55
C LEU A 702 -4.51 38.67 -37.80
N CYS A 703 -4.76 38.10 -38.98
CA CYS A 703 -4.86 38.77 -40.27
C CYS A 703 -6.04 38.27 -41.13
N PRO A 704 -7.29 38.33 -40.61
CA PRO A 704 -8.48 37.62 -41.12
C PRO A 704 -9.03 38.12 -42.48
N GLN A 705 -8.24 38.83 -43.28
CA GLN A 705 -8.65 39.44 -44.55
C GLN A 705 -7.53 39.42 -45.60
N SER A 706 -6.44 38.64 -45.45
CA SER A 706 -5.26 38.79 -46.31
C SER A 706 -4.66 37.50 -46.85
N THR A 707 -4.90 37.24 -48.15
CA THR A 707 -4.17 36.24 -48.95
C THR A 707 -2.99 36.83 -49.73
N PRO A 708 -1.85 36.10 -49.90
CA PRO A 708 -1.62 34.67 -49.65
C PRO A 708 -0.69 34.34 -48.46
N GLY A 709 -0.78 33.09 -47.97
CA GLY A 709 -0.03 32.54 -46.83
C GLY A 709 1.47 32.86 -46.83
N GLY A 710 1.91 33.51 -45.74
CA GLY A 710 3.28 33.94 -45.49
C GLY A 710 3.54 35.46 -45.51
N ALA A 711 2.53 36.32 -45.45
CA ALA A 711 2.71 37.77 -45.59
C ALA A 711 3.04 38.56 -44.30
N CYS A 712 2.89 37.99 -43.11
CA CYS A 712 3.40 38.62 -41.87
C CYS A 712 4.87 38.26 -41.66
N VAL A 713 5.78 38.97 -42.34
CA VAL A 713 7.22 38.90 -42.06
C VAL A 713 7.70 40.23 -41.50
N CYS A 714 8.19 40.24 -40.26
CA CYS A 714 9.03 41.34 -39.74
C CYS A 714 10.52 41.01 -39.92
N PRO A 715 11.31 41.96 -40.43
CA PRO A 715 12.68 42.12 -39.95
C PRO A 715 12.97 43.55 -39.47
N VAL A 716 13.87 43.63 -38.49
CA VAL A 716 14.70 44.78 -38.02
C VAL A 716 14.16 45.67 -36.85
N LEU A 717 15.08 45.87 -35.88
CA LEU A 717 15.15 46.58 -34.57
C LEU A 717 14.26 47.82 -34.29
N ASP A 718 13.99 48.04 -32.98
CA ASP A 718 13.25 49.13 -32.27
C ASP A 718 11.69 49.01 -32.15
N ARG A 719 11.12 47.99 -31.48
CA ARG A 719 9.64 47.86 -31.29
C ARG A 719 9.14 47.28 -29.94
N CYS A 720 7.84 47.52 -29.68
CA CYS A 720 7.01 46.92 -28.60
C CYS A 720 6.02 45.91 -29.19
N CYS A 721 5.95 44.70 -28.61
CA CYS A 721 5.18 43.55 -29.12
C CYS A 721 4.18 43.03 -28.07
N TRP A 722 2.92 42.82 -28.44
CA TRP A 722 1.89 42.32 -27.51
C TRP A 722 1.61 40.82 -27.65
N ASP A 723 1.78 40.28 -28.85
CA ASP A 723 2.24 38.94 -29.23
C ASP A 723 2.56 39.01 -30.74
N VAL A 724 2.92 37.89 -31.37
CA VAL A 724 3.63 37.69 -32.67
C VAL A 724 3.15 38.47 -33.92
N THR A 725 2.15 39.34 -33.86
CA THR A 725 1.67 40.09 -35.04
C THR A 725 1.38 41.58 -34.84
N LEU A 726 1.34 42.13 -33.62
CA LEU A 726 1.10 43.57 -33.42
C LEU A 726 2.38 44.33 -33.03
N CYS A 727 2.81 45.25 -33.90
CA CYS A 727 4.04 46.02 -33.72
C CYS A 727 3.81 47.51 -34.01
N ILE A 728 3.93 48.36 -33.00
CA ILE A 728 3.80 49.82 -33.13
C ILE A 728 5.20 50.45 -33.17
N MET A 729 5.48 51.20 -34.24
CA MET A 729 6.74 51.95 -34.39
C MET A 729 6.79 53.13 -33.41
N ASP A 730 7.99 53.43 -32.89
CA ASP A 730 8.27 54.57 -31.99
C ASP A 730 7.43 54.59 -30.70
N TYR A 731 6.99 53.42 -30.19
CA TYR A 731 6.19 53.34 -28.97
C TYR A 731 7.07 53.46 -27.71
N PRO A 732 6.88 54.49 -26.86
CA PRO A 732 7.72 54.69 -25.68
C PRO A 732 7.64 53.48 -24.73
N ARG A 733 8.79 52.99 -24.25
CA ARG A 733 8.91 51.82 -23.35
C ARG A 733 7.96 51.86 -22.15
N GLU A 734 7.78 53.03 -21.55
CA GLU A 734 6.88 53.19 -20.39
C GLU A 734 5.41 52.96 -20.77
N ASN A 735 5.01 53.35 -21.99
CA ASN A 735 3.65 53.12 -22.50
C ASN A 735 3.46 51.68 -22.98
N CYS A 736 4.51 51.07 -23.55
CA CYS A 736 4.54 49.65 -23.92
C CYS A 736 4.22 48.75 -22.72
N LEU A 737 4.93 48.95 -21.61
CA LEU A 737 4.73 48.18 -20.38
C LEU A 737 3.39 48.48 -19.70
N ALA A 738 2.92 49.73 -19.75
CA ALA A 738 1.64 50.12 -19.14
C ALA A 738 0.43 49.50 -19.84
N GLU A 739 0.56 49.15 -21.12
CA GLU A 739 -0.50 48.54 -21.92
C GLU A 739 -0.29 47.04 -22.16
N GLY A 740 0.62 46.40 -21.43
CA GLY A 740 0.81 44.94 -21.46
C GLY A 740 1.70 44.40 -22.58
N GLY A 741 2.49 45.26 -23.22
CA GLY A 741 3.40 44.90 -24.32
C GLY A 741 4.81 44.62 -23.83
N THR A 742 5.56 43.86 -24.63
CA THR A 742 6.94 43.45 -24.40
C THR A 742 7.89 44.33 -25.24
N PRO A 743 8.67 45.22 -24.62
CA PRO A 743 9.70 45.98 -25.32
C PRO A 743 10.94 45.11 -25.60
N ASP A 744 11.68 45.44 -26.65
CA ASP A 744 12.98 44.82 -26.97
C ASP A 744 13.91 44.73 -25.72
N CYS A 745 14.46 43.54 -25.49
CA CYS A 745 15.09 43.16 -24.23
C CYS A 745 16.62 43.04 -24.36
N ILE A 746 17.35 44.11 -24.04
CA ILE A 746 18.83 44.09 -23.96
C ILE A 746 19.31 43.81 -22.50
N GLU A 747 18.42 43.78 -21.49
CA GLU A 747 18.80 43.45 -20.10
C GLU A 747 17.83 42.48 -19.42
N ARG A 748 18.40 41.48 -18.71
CA ARG A 748 17.74 40.29 -18.14
C ARG A 748 16.77 40.58 -16.98
N PRO A 749 15.77 39.71 -16.72
CA PRO A 749 15.43 38.46 -17.44
C PRO A 749 14.23 38.60 -18.41
N CYS A 750 14.34 37.96 -19.58
CA CYS A 750 13.34 37.87 -20.65
C CYS A 750 12.44 36.63 -20.48
N ARG A 751 11.19 36.65 -20.97
CA ARG A 751 10.26 35.49 -20.95
C ARG A 751 10.49 34.53 -22.14
N GLN A 752 9.98 33.31 -21.98
CA GLN A 752 10.07 32.14 -22.88
C GLN A 752 9.71 32.47 -24.34
N GLY A 753 10.54 31.98 -25.27
CA GLY A 753 10.47 32.25 -26.72
C GLY A 753 11.63 33.10 -27.28
N CYS A 754 12.50 33.61 -26.40
CA CYS A 754 13.77 34.25 -26.75
C CYS A 754 14.87 33.76 -25.79
N LEU A 755 15.04 32.43 -25.70
CA LEU A 755 16.13 31.85 -24.94
C LEU A 755 17.42 32.02 -25.76
N LEU A 756 18.43 32.63 -25.15
CA LEU A 756 19.75 32.73 -25.76
C LEU A 756 20.32 31.30 -25.90
N GLY A 757 20.57 30.85 -27.12
CA GLY A 757 21.03 29.49 -27.43
C GLY A 757 19.93 28.49 -27.83
N ASP A 758 18.67 28.89 -27.92
CA ASP A 758 17.57 28.07 -28.48
C ASP A 758 17.57 28.26 -30.01
N ASP A 759 18.53 27.61 -30.65
CA ASP A 759 18.88 27.79 -32.06
C ASP A 759 17.92 27.01 -32.98
N ASP A 760 17.28 25.95 -32.47
CA ASP A 760 16.24 25.20 -33.20
C ASP A 760 14.80 25.67 -32.93
N ARG A 761 14.62 26.55 -31.94
CA ARG A 761 13.40 27.32 -31.63
C ARG A 761 12.25 26.47 -31.11
N ASP A 762 12.56 25.39 -30.41
CA ASP A 762 11.55 24.53 -29.79
C ASP A 762 11.23 24.92 -28.33
N GLY A 763 11.97 25.88 -27.76
CA GLY A 763 11.67 26.49 -26.48
C GLY A 763 12.52 25.98 -25.31
N ASP A 764 13.55 25.18 -25.57
CA ASP A 764 14.60 24.85 -24.60
C ASP A 764 16.03 25.04 -25.18
N VAL A 765 17.07 24.63 -24.44
CA VAL A 765 18.46 24.73 -24.91
C VAL A 765 19.15 23.41 -24.58
N ASP A 766 19.23 22.52 -25.56
CA ASP A 766 19.65 21.13 -25.37
C ASP A 766 20.75 20.66 -26.35
N LEU A 767 20.86 19.35 -26.59
CA LEU A 767 21.86 18.79 -27.50
C LEU A 767 21.51 18.98 -28.99
N HIS A 768 20.25 19.27 -29.33
CA HIS A 768 19.78 19.57 -30.68
C HIS A 768 20.22 20.98 -31.11
N ASP A 769 20.19 21.97 -30.23
CA ASP A 769 20.75 23.30 -30.47
C ASP A 769 22.25 23.26 -30.75
N THR A 770 22.97 22.43 -30.00
CA THR A 770 24.40 22.18 -30.25
C THR A 770 24.66 21.72 -31.68
N ALA A 771 23.74 20.93 -32.26
CA ALA A 771 23.87 20.42 -33.62
C ALA A 771 23.51 21.47 -34.68
N VAL A 772 22.73 22.50 -34.34
CA VAL A 772 22.47 23.67 -35.19
C VAL A 772 23.69 24.59 -35.17
N LEU A 773 24.18 24.95 -33.98
CA LEU A 773 25.40 25.75 -33.79
C LEU A 773 26.62 25.15 -34.53
N GLN A 774 26.81 23.83 -34.44
CA GLN A 774 27.89 23.13 -35.15
C GLN A 774 27.83 23.24 -36.68
N ARG A 775 26.65 23.47 -37.27
CA ARG A 775 26.52 23.68 -38.73
C ARG A 775 27.00 25.06 -39.15
N CYS A 776 27.03 26.00 -38.21
CA CYS A 776 27.41 27.37 -38.42
C CYS A 776 28.91 27.63 -38.22
N PHE A 777 29.66 26.66 -37.68
CA PHE A 777 31.10 26.72 -37.51
C PHE A 777 31.84 27.10 -38.81
N SER A 778 32.34 28.31 -38.85
CA SER A 778 33.21 28.81 -39.91
C SER A 778 34.69 28.74 -39.51
N GLY A 779 34.97 28.73 -38.20
CA GLY A 779 36.29 28.57 -37.60
C GLY A 779 37.11 29.87 -37.54
N GLU A 780 37.95 29.99 -36.52
CA GLU A 780 38.72 31.21 -36.16
C GLU A 780 39.29 31.95 -37.38
N GLY A 781 38.88 33.21 -37.53
CA GLY A 781 39.26 34.15 -38.57
C GLY A 781 38.52 33.98 -39.90
N ASN A 782 37.52 33.10 -40.01
CA ASN A 782 36.73 32.91 -41.23
C ASN A 782 35.29 33.40 -41.02
N ALA A 783 34.92 34.50 -41.66
CA ALA A 783 33.59 35.09 -41.48
C ALA A 783 32.46 34.08 -41.77
N ALA A 784 31.56 33.93 -40.81
CA ALA A 784 30.35 33.13 -40.98
C ALA A 784 29.43 33.77 -42.03
N THR A 785 28.66 32.95 -42.75
CA THR A 785 27.65 33.44 -43.69
C THR A 785 26.31 33.61 -43.00
N ALA A 786 25.53 34.61 -43.39
CA ALA A 786 24.16 34.74 -42.89
C ALA A 786 23.32 33.48 -43.21
N PRO A 787 22.46 33.00 -42.29
CA PRO A 787 22.07 33.66 -41.05
C PRO A 787 23.02 33.41 -39.86
N CYS A 788 23.94 32.43 -39.96
CA CYS A 788 24.81 32.01 -38.86
C CYS A 788 25.57 33.14 -38.18
N ARG A 789 26.13 34.06 -38.97
CA ARG A 789 26.84 35.24 -38.47
C ARG A 789 26.02 36.14 -37.53
N PHE A 790 24.69 36.05 -37.57
CA PHE A 790 23.81 36.93 -36.80
C PHE A 790 23.09 36.21 -35.67
N ILE A 791 23.17 34.89 -35.63
CA ILE A 791 22.44 34.06 -34.67
C ILE A 791 23.44 33.33 -33.76
N ASP A 792 24.53 32.84 -34.33
CA ASP A 792 25.44 31.87 -33.73
C ASP A 792 26.82 32.47 -33.36
N ASP A 793 27.06 33.74 -33.71
CA ASP A 793 28.26 34.55 -33.38
C ASP A 793 28.01 35.23 -32.03
N MET A 794 28.26 34.49 -30.95
CA MET A 794 27.88 34.86 -29.58
C MET A 794 28.85 35.88 -28.97
N ASP A 795 30.12 35.85 -29.37
CA ASP A 795 31.11 36.83 -28.92
C ASP A 795 31.28 38.05 -29.85
N ASP A 796 30.52 38.07 -30.96
CA ASP A 796 30.30 39.18 -31.88
C ASP A 796 31.57 39.56 -32.66
N ASP A 797 32.46 38.59 -32.89
CA ASP A 797 33.76 38.77 -33.54
C ASP A 797 33.73 38.58 -35.08
N GLY A 798 32.60 38.07 -35.59
CA GLY A 798 32.31 37.93 -37.01
C GLY A 798 32.52 36.54 -37.58
N ASP A 799 33.03 35.59 -36.80
CA ASP A 799 33.06 34.17 -37.13
C ASP A 799 32.28 33.31 -36.12
N VAL A 800 32.19 32.01 -36.38
CA VAL A 800 31.55 31.06 -35.46
C VAL A 800 32.55 29.95 -35.23
N ASP A 801 33.09 29.89 -34.01
CA ASP A 801 34.18 28.99 -33.66
C ASP A 801 34.07 28.39 -32.24
N LEU A 802 35.19 27.89 -31.71
CA LEU A 802 35.21 27.24 -30.41
C LEU A 802 34.96 28.22 -29.25
N THR A 803 35.10 29.52 -29.48
CA THR A 803 34.84 30.60 -28.53
C THR A 803 33.33 30.78 -28.37
N ASP A 804 32.57 30.83 -29.47
CA ASP A 804 31.11 30.83 -29.43
C ASP A 804 30.55 29.57 -28.79
N TYR A 805 31.11 28.41 -29.13
CA TYR A 805 30.72 27.15 -28.47
C TYR A 805 31.00 27.15 -26.96
N ALA A 806 32.06 27.83 -26.52
CA ALA A 806 32.36 27.98 -25.10
C ALA A 806 31.38 28.94 -24.40
N GLU A 807 30.84 29.94 -25.10
CA GLU A 807 29.76 30.81 -24.61
C GLU A 807 28.39 30.12 -24.59
N PHE A 808 28.16 29.19 -25.51
CA PHE A 808 26.95 28.37 -25.61
C PHE A 808 26.89 27.25 -24.54
N GLN A 809 27.99 26.56 -24.26
CA GLN A 809 28.02 25.41 -23.32
C GLN A 809 27.36 25.61 -21.94
N PRO A 810 27.46 26.79 -21.28
CA PRO A 810 26.78 27.04 -20.00
C PRO A 810 25.27 27.23 -20.12
N LEU A 811 24.75 27.46 -21.34
CA LEU A 811 23.33 27.69 -21.63
C LEU A 811 22.57 26.37 -21.78
N CYS A 812 23.24 25.29 -22.21
CA CYS A 812 22.66 23.94 -22.26
C CYS A 812 22.18 23.48 -20.88
N GLN A 813 20.87 23.34 -20.73
CA GLN A 813 20.26 22.63 -19.62
C GLN A 813 19.89 21.25 -20.16
N GLY A 814 20.46 20.18 -19.61
CA GLY A 814 20.28 18.82 -20.15
C GLY A 814 18.80 18.42 -20.34
N PRO A 815 18.52 17.35 -21.12
CA PRO A 815 17.20 17.08 -21.69
C PRO A 815 16.10 17.00 -20.60
N GLN A 816 15.00 17.72 -20.80
CA GLN A 816 13.73 17.51 -20.08
C GLN A 816 12.89 16.43 -20.76
#